data_AF-A0A960N1S3-F1
#
_entry.id   AF-A0A960N1S3-F1
#
_cell.length_a   1.000
_cell.length_b   1.000
_cell.length_c   1.000
_cell.angle_alpha   90.00
_cell.angle_beta   90.00
_cell.angle_gamma   90.00
#
_symmetry.space_group_name_H-M   'P 1'
#
loop_
_entity.id
_entity.type
_entity.pdbx_description
1 polymer ?
#
loop_
_entity_poly.entity_id
_entity_poly.type
_entity_poly.pdbx_seq_one_letter_code
_entity_poly.pdbx_strand_id
1 'polypeptide(L)'
;LPFDKFVLYQLAAEQLVDRNKVGERENLAAMGFLTLSKNGPQEEVFADRIDTMFRGLQALTVGCARCHDHKSDPVGTAEYYGIYGVLLNSVEPEESPVIGMPKSGPDYDAYLKKLAEKQKVVDDFLAPKLAELGKQFPEIANRPAALIGKLERPDRRKLEDLEKVVDKFVADSGMEPDKALIMEDREKAIPQHVFIRGNAGRRGEVAPRKFLSAVAGPENPEFQKGSGRLELAQAIASPKNPLTARVIVNRVWTWHFGEGLVRTVSDFGIEGDKPSDPALLDWLANWFVENGWSLKKLHRLILTSDTWRRASVHPDFAKPEMSAKFASVDPENRLLWRQNRQRLDFEQMHDSLLSVSGNLSDEMFGRPVVLLQPPFANRRAVYAFIDRQNIDPTFRNFDFSNPQEHTGKRPRTSIPMQALFMLNSGFIQEQADKVMARPEVAAAAKPEDKVAALYQIVLSRKPNAEETQMGLAFIRQAEQTLASIGTRQTLTEWQYGYGGVEPESESVLFRPFEHWDGEQWQIAPAYPVPNDPRNYLRINRNGSSHTGSDARHASIMRWTAPRDLTVNITGKITRHEGVVGKGDGVVGRVLVSGRGAVLQQAVPAPSKEQAMNLANLAVKAGDTIDFVVEPGKDNSFDSYTWQPEIRDAKNPQVRWNFTSQYGGPADVASPWQNYAQALLETNEFLFVD
;
A
#
# COMPACT_ATOMS: atom_id res chain seq x y z
N LEU A 1 -4.80 -16.86 -20.59
CA LEU A 1 -6.20 -17.35 -20.46
C LEU A 1 -7.11 -16.46 -21.30
N PRO A 2 -7.96 -17.00 -22.20
CA PRO A 2 -9.06 -16.27 -22.83
C PRO A 2 -10.04 -15.66 -21.81
N PHE A 3 -10.65 -14.51 -22.12
CA PHE A 3 -11.50 -13.78 -21.15
C PHE A 3 -12.81 -14.51 -20.81
N ASP A 4 -13.44 -15.19 -21.77
CA ASP A 4 -14.59 -16.06 -21.54
C ASP A 4 -14.27 -17.17 -20.53
N LYS A 5 -13.13 -17.85 -20.70
CA LYS A 5 -12.65 -18.86 -19.74
C LYS A 5 -12.33 -18.27 -18.37
N PHE A 6 -11.76 -17.06 -18.34
CA PHE A 6 -11.54 -16.33 -17.09
C PHE A 6 -12.88 -16.12 -16.36
N VAL A 7 -13.92 -15.62 -17.03
CA VAL A 7 -15.25 -15.43 -16.43
C VAL A 7 -15.83 -16.74 -15.91
N LEU A 8 -15.74 -17.83 -16.68
CA LEU A 8 -16.18 -19.15 -16.25
C LEU A 8 -15.48 -19.60 -14.97
N TYR A 9 -14.16 -19.40 -14.86
CA TYR A 9 -13.41 -19.75 -13.65
C TYR A 9 -13.73 -18.85 -12.45
N GLN A 10 -13.94 -17.54 -12.68
CA GLN A 10 -14.32 -16.61 -11.61
C GLN A 10 -15.65 -17.00 -10.94
N LEU A 11 -16.56 -17.63 -11.69
CA LEU A 11 -17.91 -17.93 -11.22
C LEU A 11 -18.12 -19.41 -10.87
N ALA A 12 -17.49 -20.35 -11.58
CA ALA A 12 -17.77 -21.79 -11.47
C ALA A 12 -16.54 -22.68 -11.73
N ALA A 13 -15.33 -22.24 -11.35
CA ALA A 13 -14.12 -23.03 -11.59
C ALA A 13 -14.21 -24.45 -11.04
N GLU A 14 -14.82 -24.68 -9.88
CA GLU A 14 -14.88 -25.99 -9.24
C GLU A 14 -15.62 -27.05 -10.05
N GLN A 15 -16.51 -26.62 -10.96
CA GLN A 15 -17.26 -27.50 -11.85
C GLN A 15 -16.55 -27.75 -13.18
N LEU A 16 -15.42 -27.05 -13.42
CA LEU A 16 -14.71 -27.04 -14.69
C LEU A 16 -13.28 -27.57 -14.61
N VAL A 17 -12.74 -27.73 -13.41
CA VAL A 17 -11.35 -28.13 -13.18
C VAL A 17 -11.26 -29.45 -12.43
N ASP A 18 -10.30 -30.28 -12.81
CA ASP A 18 -9.97 -31.47 -12.02
C ASP A 18 -9.13 -31.06 -10.79
N ARG A 19 -9.72 -31.17 -9.59
CA ARG A 19 -9.06 -30.81 -8.33
C ARG A 19 -7.81 -31.65 -8.05
N ASN A 20 -7.70 -32.84 -8.63
CA ASN A 20 -6.57 -33.73 -8.45
C ASN A 20 -5.43 -33.48 -9.43
N LYS A 21 -5.67 -32.66 -10.48
CA LYS A 21 -4.70 -32.41 -11.54
C LYS A 21 -3.94 -31.11 -11.29
N VAL A 22 -2.65 -31.25 -11.04
CA VAL A 22 -1.70 -30.13 -10.99
C VAL A 22 -1.69 -29.40 -12.33
N GLY A 23 -1.70 -28.07 -12.30
CA GLY A 23 -1.87 -27.19 -13.45
C GLY A 23 -3.32 -26.84 -13.76
N GLU A 24 -4.29 -27.61 -13.27
CA GLU A 24 -5.72 -27.29 -13.36
C GLU A 24 -6.29 -26.79 -12.04
N ARG A 25 -5.98 -27.45 -10.92
CA ARG A 25 -6.49 -27.12 -9.59
C ARG A 25 -6.19 -25.68 -9.15
N GLU A 26 -5.09 -25.08 -9.62
CA GLU A 26 -4.71 -23.71 -9.31
C GLU A 26 -5.73 -22.69 -9.86
N ASN A 27 -6.48 -23.04 -10.91
CA ASN A 27 -7.56 -22.20 -11.43
C ASN A 27 -8.75 -22.08 -10.45
N LEU A 28 -8.84 -22.93 -9.42
CA LEU A 28 -9.81 -22.77 -8.34
C LEU A 28 -9.65 -21.43 -7.60
N ALA A 29 -8.43 -20.87 -7.58
CA ALA A 29 -8.16 -19.56 -6.99
C ALA A 29 -9.01 -18.43 -7.61
N ALA A 30 -9.48 -18.59 -8.85
CA ALA A 30 -10.33 -17.61 -9.52
C ALA A 30 -11.65 -17.35 -8.75
N MET A 31 -12.18 -18.33 -8.02
CA MET A 31 -13.41 -18.14 -7.22
C MET A 31 -13.23 -17.22 -6.02
N GLY A 32 -12.01 -16.71 -5.76
CA GLY A 32 -11.79 -15.58 -4.86
C GLY A 32 -12.78 -14.43 -5.11
N PHE A 33 -13.13 -14.15 -6.37
CA PHE A 33 -14.09 -13.10 -6.72
C PHE A 33 -15.45 -13.25 -6.05
N LEU A 34 -16.00 -14.46 -5.95
CA LEU A 34 -17.28 -14.69 -5.28
C LEU A 34 -17.16 -14.87 -3.75
N THR A 35 -16.00 -15.29 -3.26
CA THR A 35 -15.83 -15.73 -1.86
C THR A 35 -15.25 -14.66 -0.95
N LEU A 36 -14.65 -13.60 -1.49
CA LEU A 36 -13.99 -12.56 -0.69
C LEU A 36 -14.95 -11.61 0.04
N SER A 37 -16.26 -11.61 -0.28
CA SER A 37 -17.28 -10.85 0.45
C SER A 37 -17.77 -11.69 1.65
N LYS A 38 -17.06 -11.64 2.79
CA LYS A 38 -17.31 -12.50 3.97
C LYS A 38 -17.95 -11.82 5.19
N ASN A 39 -18.29 -10.53 5.13
CA ASN A 39 -18.76 -9.81 6.32
C ASN A 39 -20.18 -9.27 6.12
N GLY A 40 -21.14 -9.75 6.92
CA GLY A 40 -22.48 -9.17 7.02
C GLY A 40 -23.63 -10.17 6.87
N PRO A 41 -24.89 -9.69 6.97
CA PRO A 41 -26.07 -10.51 6.70
C PRO A 41 -26.03 -11.09 5.27
N GLN A 42 -26.48 -12.34 5.12
CA GLN A 42 -26.45 -13.06 3.84
C GLN A 42 -27.08 -12.27 2.67
N GLU A 43 -28.17 -11.55 2.96
CA GLU A 43 -28.91 -10.74 1.98
C GLU A 43 -28.04 -9.62 1.39
N GLU A 44 -27.22 -8.97 2.23
CA GLU A 44 -26.31 -7.90 1.80
C GLU A 44 -25.13 -8.48 1.03
N VAL A 45 -24.57 -9.61 1.50
CA VAL A 45 -23.49 -10.30 0.79
C VAL A 45 -23.93 -10.73 -0.61
N PHE A 46 -25.15 -11.25 -0.76
CA PHE A 46 -25.65 -11.64 -2.08
C PHE A 46 -26.00 -10.43 -2.94
N ALA A 47 -26.54 -9.36 -2.36
CA ALA A 47 -26.77 -8.12 -3.10
C ALA A 47 -25.46 -7.55 -3.66
N ASP A 48 -24.41 -7.49 -2.85
CA ASP A 48 -23.06 -7.05 -3.26
C ASP A 48 -22.47 -7.93 -4.38
N ARG A 49 -22.55 -9.27 -4.24
CA ARG A 49 -22.08 -10.20 -5.27
C ARG A 49 -22.83 -10.04 -6.59
N ILE A 50 -24.16 -9.88 -6.54
CA ILE A 50 -25.00 -9.66 -7.72
C ILE A 50 -24.64 -8.32 -8.36
N ASP A 51 -24.58 -7.24 -7.59
CA ASP A 51 -24.27 -5.90 -8.10
C ASP A 51 -22.88 -5.87 -8.75
N THR A 52 -21.85 -6.38 -8.07
CA THR A 52 -20.48 -6.45 -8.58
C THR A 52 -20.38 -7.30 -9.86
N MET A 53 -21.05 -8.45 -9.91
CA MET A 53 -21.05 -9.33 -11.08
C MET A 53 -21.71 -8.64 -12.30
N PHE A 54 -22.88 -8.04 -12.12
CA PHE A 54 -23.62 -7.43 -13.24
C PHE A 54 -23.03 -6.08 -13.66
N ARG A 55 -22.60 -5.22 -12.74
CA ARG A 55 -21.88 -3.99 -13.09
C ARG A 55 -20.52 -4.28 -13.73
N GLY A 56 -19.80 -5.27 -13.20
CA GLY A 56 -18.47 -5.66 -13.67
C GLY A 56 -18.50 -6.28 -15.07
N LEU A 57 -19.34 -7.31 -15.25
CA LEU A 57 -19.33 -8.16 -16.44
C LEU A 57 -20.40 -7.81 -17.47
N GLN A 58 -21.50 -7.16 -17.08
CA GLN A 58 -22.63 -6.83 -17.97
C GLN A 58 -22.86 -5.31 -18.10
N ALA A 59 -22.20 -4.48 -17.28
CA ALA A 59 -22.48 -3.06 -17.14
C ALA A 59 -23.99 -2.78 -16.96
N LEU A 60 -24.66 -3.58 -16.12
CA LEU A 60 -26.08 -3.38 -15.78
C LEU A 60 -26.22 -3.13 -14.29
N THR A 61 -27.02 -2.11 -13.95
CA THR A 61 -27.40 -1.82 -12.56
C THR A 61 -28.63 -2.63 -12.20
N VAL A 62 -28.46 -3.74 -11.49
CA VAL A 62 -29.58 -4.62 -11.11
C VAL A 62 -30.03 -4.44 -9.65
N GLY A 63 -29.29 -3.65 -8.86
CA GLY A 63 -29.53 -3.52 -7.42
C GLY A 63 -30.92 -3.00 -7.03
N CYS A 64 -31.51 -2.08 -7.81
CA CYS A 64 -32.87 -1.58 -7.52
C CYS A 64 -33.94 -2.68 -7.61
N ALA A 65 -33.72 -3.70 -8.46
CA ALA A 65 -34.62 -4.82 -8.65
C ALA A 65 -34.86 -5.64 -7.37
N ARG A 66 -34.01 -5.48 -6.35
CA ARG A 66 -34.15 -6.08 -5.01
C ARG A 66 -35.47 -5.71 -4.33
N CYS A 67 -35.94 -4.48 -4.49
CA CYS A 67 -37.11 -3.98 -3.75
C CYS A 67 -38.35 -3.78 -4.64
N HIS A 68 -38.17 -3.44 -5.90
CA HIS A 68 -39.21 -3.23 -6.88
C HIS A 68 -38.63 -3.49 -8.26
N ASP A 69 -39.46 -3.75 -9.28
CA ASP A 69 -38.97 -3.88 -10.65
C ASP A 69 -38.12 -2.65 -11.01
N HIS A 70 -36.99 -2.87 -11.67
CA HIS A 70 -36.04 -1.79 -11.93
C HIS A 70 -36.74 -0.64 -12.67
N LYS A 71 -36.46 0.60 -12.23
CA LYS A 71 -37.24 1.79 -12.62
C LYS A 71 -37.25 2.03 -14.13
N SER A 72 -36.09 1.83 -14.75
CA SER A 72 -35.82 2.22 -16.13
C SER A 72 -35.44 1.01 -16.97
N ASP A 73 -34.39 0.29 -16.57
CA ASP A 73 -33.97 -0.94 -17.24
C ASP A 73 -34.97 -2.11 -17.10
N PRO A 74 -35.09 -2.98 -18.12
CA PRO A 74 -36.02 -4.11 -18.14
C PRO A 74 -35.52 -5.29 -17.27
N VAL A 75 -35.42 -5.07 -15.97
CA VAL A 75 -35.00 -6.07 -14.98
C VAL A 75 -36.08 -6.21 -13.92
N GLY A 76 -36.79 -7.34 -13.93
CA GLY A 76 -37.84 -7.63 -12.96
C GLY A 76 -37.29 -8.09 -11.60
N THR A 77 -38.03 -7.83 -10.53
CA THR A 77 -37.71 -8.32 -9.18
C THR A 77 -37.63 -9.84 -9.13
N ALA A 78 -38.49 -10.55 -9.87
CA ALA A 78 -38.43 -12.01 -9.98
C ALA A 78 -37.12 -12.49 -10.60
N GLU A 79 -36.57 -11.77 -11.58
CA GLU A 79 -35.30 -12.14 -12.22
C GLU A 79 -34.11 -11.90 -11.29
N TYR A 80 -34.11 -10.76 -10.57
CA TYR A 80 -33.13 -10.50 -9.51
C TYR A 80 -33.12 -11.62 -8.47
N TYR A 81 -34.30 -12.03 -7.98
CA TYR A 81 -34.39 -13.13 -7.03
C TYR A 81 -34.11 -14.51 -7.64
N GLY A 82 -34.22 -14.67 -8.96
CA GLY A 82 -33.74 -15.85 -9.68
C GLY A 82 -32.22 -15.98 -9.60
N ILE A 83 -31.49 -14.88 -9.83
CA ILE A 83 -30.03 -14.82 -9.62
C ILE A 83 -29.67 -15.00 -8.14
N TYR A 84 -30.40 -14.36 -7.23
CA TYR A 84 -30.23 -14.59 -5.79
C TYR A 84 -30.37 -16.07 -5.44
N GLY A 85 -31.33 -16.77 -6.07
CA GLY A 85 -31.52 -18.21 -5.91
C GLY A 85 -30.32 -19.06 -6.37
N VAL A 86 -29.54 -18.59 -7.34
CA VAL A 86 -28.26 -19.23 -7.73
C VAL A 86 -27.23 -19.12 -6.60
N LEU A 87 -27.08 -17.93 -6.01
CA LEU A 87 -26.14 -17.71 -4.91
C LEU A 87 -26.59 -18.41 -3.62
N LEU A 88 -27.89 -18.43 -3.33
CA LEU A 88 -28.45 -19.16 -2.18
C LEU A 88 -28.11 -20.65 -2.20
N ASN A 89 -27.99 -21.22 -3.39
CA ASN A 89 -27.67 -22.63 -3.59
C ASN A 89 -26.18 -22.87 -3.85
N SER A 90 -25.35 -21.84 -3.70
CA SER A 90 -23.89 -21.92 -3.75
C SER A 90 -23.35 -21.72 -2.33
N VAL A 91 -22.70 -22.74 -1.75
CA VAL A 91 -22.25 -22.78 -0.35
C VAL A 91 -20.74 -22.94 -0.29
N GLU A 92 -20.10 -22.41 0.74
CA GLU A 92 -18.68 -22.68 0.97
C GLU A 92 -18.52 -24.14 1.45
N PRO A 93 -17.49 -24.87 0.98
CA PRO A 93 -17.20 -26.19 1.50
C PRO A 93 -16.72 -26.12 2.95
N GLU A 94 -16.82 -27.24 3.67
CA GLU A 94 -16.30 -27.36 5.04
C GLU A 94 -14.77 -27.16 5.07
N GLU A 95 -14.06 -27.70 4.08
CA GLU A 95 -12.62 -27.54 3.91
C GLU A 95 -12.28 -26.91 2.56
N SER A 96 -11.42 -25.90 2.57
CA SER A 96 -10.93 -25.26 1.35
C SER A 96 -9.89 -26.16 0.65
N PRO A 97 -10.02 -26.41 -0.67
CA PRO A 97 -9.11 -27.29 -1.39
C PRO A 97 -7.70 -26.70 -1.47
N VAL A 98 -6.70 -27.56 -1.30
CA VAL A 98 -5.28 -27.22 -1.46
C VAL A 98 -4.94 -27.09 -2.96
N ILE A 99 -4.40 -25.93 -3.33
CA ILE A 99 -3.95 -25.63 -4.69
C ILE A 99 -2.43 -25.51 -4.79
N GLY A 100 -1.78 -25.05 -3.72
CA GLY A 100 -0.33 -24.93 -3.65
C GLY A 100 0.35 -26.29 -3.61
N MET A 101 1.59 -26.35 -4.11
CA MET A 101 2.44 -27.49 -3.81
C MET A 101 2.87 -27.42 -2.35
N PRO A 102 2.80 -28.53 -1.59
CA PRO A 102 3.38 -28.55 -0.27
C PRO A 102 4.88 -28.28 -0.37
N LYS A 103 5.39 -27.50 0.57
CA LYS A 103 6.84 -27.34 0.73
C LYS A 103 7.46 -28.68 1.10
N SER A 104 8.78 -28.80 0.98
CA SER A 104 9.51 -30.02 1.30
C SER A 104 10.77 -29.70 2.10
N GLY A 105 11.26 -30.71 2.83
CA GLY A 105 12.49 -30.63 3.61
C GLY A 105 12.25 -30.61 5.13
N PRO A 106 13.35 -30.64 5.92
CA PRO A 106 13.29 -30.84 7.37
C PRO A 106 12.43 -29.81 8.11
N ASP A 107 12.44 -28.56 7.64
CA ASP A 107 11.65 -27.49 8.25
C ASP A 107 10.14 -27.69 8.04
N TYR A 108 9.74 -28.24 6.88
CA TYR A 108 8.35 -28.58 6.60
C TYR A 108 7.91 -29.80 7.40
N ASP A 109 8.75 -30.81 7.55
CA ASP A 109 8.48 -31.98 8.39
C ASP A 109 8.30 -31.58 9.86
N ALA A 110 9.15 -30.67 10.36
CA ALA A 110 9.03 -30.10 11.69
C ALA A 110 7.74 -29.28 11.87
N TYR A 111 7.34 -28.53 10.83
CA TYR A 111 6.06 -27.82 10.80
C TYR A 111 4.88 -28.80 10.89
N LEU A 112 4.85 -29.86 10.06
CA LEU A 112 3.78 -30.86 10.07
C LEU A 112 3.66 -31.55 11.43
N LYS A 113 4.79 -31.91 12.06
CA LYS A 113 4.80 -32.50 13.39
C LYS A 113 4.18 -31.58 14.44
N LYS A 114 4.60 -30.31 14.47
CA LYS A 114 4.04 -29.31 15.41
C LYS A 114 2.57 -29.00 15.11
N LEU A 115 2.17 -29.00 13.85
CA LEU A 115 0.77 -28.83 13.45
C LEU A 115 -0.07 -29.98 13.99
N ALA A 116 0.37 -31.22 13.81
CA ALA A 116 -0.31 -32.41 14.33
C ALA A 116 -0.40 -32.39 15.87
N GLU A 117 0.66 -31.97 16.56
CA GLU A 117 0.63 -31.80 18.03
C GLU A 117 -0.42 -30.79 18.49
N LYS A 118 -0.57 -29.67 17.77
CA LYS A 118 -1.58 -28.64 18.08
C LYS A 118 -2.99 -29.09 17.72
N GLN A 119 -3.16 -29.70 16.53
CA GLN A 119 -4.45 -30.22 16.07
C GLN A 119 -4.97 -31.30 17.00
N LYS A 120 -4.08 -32.17 17.51
CA LYS A 120 -4.44 -33.19 18.50
C LYS A 120 -5.10 -32.61 19.75
N VAL A 121 -4.71 -31.41 20.20
CA VAL A 121 -5.36 -30.75 21.35
C VAL A 121 -6.82 -30.39 21.03
N VAL A 122 -7.10 -29.97 19.79
CA VAL A 122 -8.45 -29.69 19.31
C VAL A 122 -9.25 -30.99 19.22
N ASP A 123 -8.66 -32.03 18.61
CA ASP A 123 -9.30 -33.32 18.39
C ASP A 123 -9.61 -34.03 19.72
N ASP A 124 -8.68 -34.03 20.67
CA ASP A 124 -8.85 -34.61 22.01
C ASP A 124 -9.98 -33.89 22.79
N PHE A 125 -10.19 -32.60 22.54
CA PHE A 125 -11.32 -31.84 23.08
C PHE A 125 -12.64 -32.17 22.38
N LEU A 126 -12.65 -32.23 21.05
CA LEU A 126 -13.85 -32.43 20.24
C LEU A 126 -14.37 -33.87 20.26
N ALA A 127 -13.50 -34.87 20.14
CA ALA A 127 -13.86 -36.27 19.99
C ALA A 127 -14.90 -36.77 21.03
N PRO A 128 -14.72 -36.57 22.36
CA PRO A 128 -15.72 -37.01 23.33
C PRO A 128 -17.05 -36.25 23.19
N LYS A 129 -17.02 -34.96 22.84
CA LYS A 129 -18.20 -34.12 22.67
C LYS A 129 -19.02 -34.52 21.45
N LEU A 130 -18.34 -34.75 20.33
CA LEU A 130 -18.99 -35.21 19.10
C LEU A 130 -19.57 -36.62 19.26
N ALA A 131 -18.89 -37.51 20.00
CA ALA A 131 -19.42 -38.83 20.31
C ALA A 131 -20.69 -38.78 21.19
N GLU A 132 -20.76 -37.85 22.14
CA GLU A 132 -21.96 -37.63 22.96
C GLU A 132 -23.09 -37.01 22.13
N LEU A 133 -22.81 -35.96 21.38
CA LEU A 133 -23.79 -35.30 20.51
C LEU A 133 -24.30 -36.24 19.41
N GLY A 134 -23.45 -37.10 18.85
CA GLY A 134 -23.87 -38.10 17.86
C GLY A 134 -24.86 -39.12 18.42
N LYS A 135 -24.83 -39.39 19.73
CA LYS A 135 -25.86 -40.22 20.40
C LYS A 135 -27.16 -39.44 20.61
N GLN A 136 -27.07 -38.14 20.87
CA GLN A 136 -28.23 -37.26 21.07
C GLN A 136 -28.94 -36.90 19.76
N PHE A 137 -28.17 -36.81 18.66
CA PHE A 137 -28.64 -36.45 17.32
C PHE A 137 -28.21 -37.48 16.26
N PRO A 138 -28.80 -38.70 16.26
CA PRO A 138 -28.41 -39.79 15.37
C PRO A 138 -28.50 -39.43 13.88
N GLU A 139 -29.41 -38.53 13.51
CA GLU A 139 -29.65 -38.07 12.14
C GLU A 139 -28.51 -37.24 11.55
N ILE A 140 -27.64 -36.67 12.39
CA ILE A 140 -26.44 -35.92 12.00
C ILE A 140 -25.16 -36.51 12.59
N ALA A 141 -25.20 -37.72 13.13
CA ALA A 141 -24.04 -38.36 13.77
C ALA A 141 -22.81 -38.47 12.85
N ASN A 142 -23.01 -38.60 11.55
CA ASN A 142 -21.95 -38.67 10.54
C ASN A 142 -21.54 -37.30 9.98
N ARG A 143 -21.98 -36.19 10.58
CA ARG A 143 -21.74 -34.82 10.12
C ARG A 143 -21.08 -33.98 11.22
N PRO A 144 -19.74 -34.06 11.39
CA PRO A 144 -19.02 -33.37 12.46
C PRO A 144 -19.33 -31.88 12.57
N ALA A 145 -19.35 -31.14 11.45
CA ALA A 145 -19.68 -29.71 11.44
C ALA A 145 -21.10 -29.41 11.97
N ALA A 146 -22.08 -30.25 11.63
CA ALA A 146 -23.46 -30.10 12.12
C ALA A 146 -23.54 -30.35 13.64
N LEU A 147 -22.77 -31.31 14.15
CA LEU A 147 -22.65 -31.58 15.58
C LEU A 147 -21.92 -30.45 16.31
N ILE A 148 -20.84 -29.88 15.75
CA ILE A 148 -20.15 -28.71 16.30
C ILE A 148 -21.13 -27.53 16.48
N GLY A 149 -22.07 -27.34 15.53
CA GLY A 149 -23.13 -26.35 15.63
C GLY A 149 -24.10 -26.55 16.82
N LYS A 150 -24.14 -27.77 17.39
CA LYS A 150 -24.93 -28.11 18.59
C LYS A 150 -24.15 -27.97 19.90
N LEU A 151 -22.85 -27.65 19.86
CA LEU A 151 -22.07 -27.40 21.06
C LEU A 151 -22.67 -26.25 21.88
N GLU A 152 -22.68 -26.43 23.20
CA GLU A 152 -23.04 -25.38 24.13
C GLU A 152 -22.04 -24.21 24.06
N ARG A 153 -22.51 -23.03 24.47
CA ARG A 153 -21.71 -21.79 24.37
C ARG A 153 -20.32 -21.87 25.02
N PRO A 154 -20.13 -22.49 26.20
CA PRO A 154 -18.80 -22.63 26.81
C PRO A 154 -17.86 -23.50 25.97
N ASP A 155 -18.34 -24.65 25.49
CA ASP A 155 -17.56 -25.58 24.69
C ASP A 155 -17.21 -24.98 23.32
N ARG A 156 -18.15 -24.25 22.70
CA ARG A 156 -17.90 -23.52 21.45
C ARG A 156 -16.82 -22.46 21.59
N ARG A 157 -16.86 -21.65 22.67
CA ARG A 157 -15.80 -20.67 22.94
C ARG A 157 -14.45 -21.34 23.16
N LYS A 158 -14.43 -22.48 23.86
CA LYS A 158 -13.20 -23.22 24.09
C LYS A 158 -12.63 -23.78 22.79
N LEU A 159 -13.49 -24.30 21.90
CA LEU A 159 -13.11 -24.72 20.57
C LEU A 159 -12.50 -23.55 19.77
N GLU A 160 -13.19 -22.41 19.71
CA GLU A 160 -12.70 -21.21 19.01
C GLU A 160 -11.31 -20.78 19.52
N ASP A 161 -11.06 -20.84 20.82
CA ASP A 161 -9.77 -20.48 21.40
C ASP A 161 -8.67 -21.51 21.07
N LEU A 162 -9.01 -22.79 20.97
CA LEU A 162 -8.07 -23.83 20.56
C LEU A 162 -7.74 -23.75 19.06
N GLU A 163 -8.76 -23.53 18.21
CA GLU A 163 -8.61 -23.33 16.77
C GLU A 163 -7.75 -22.10 16.48
N LYS A 164 -7.94 -20.97 17.18
CA LYS A 164 -7.06 -19.78 17.08
C LYS A 164 -5.59 -20.09 17.31
N VAL A 165 -5.26 -21.05 18.19
CA VAL A 165 -3.86 -21.43 18.44
C VAL A 165 -3.28 -22.20 17.25
N VAL A 166 -4.09 -23.04 16.60
CA VAL A 166 -3.72 -23.74 15.36
C VAL A 166 -3.57 -22.72 14.24
N ASP A 167 -4.59 -21.91 13.99
CA ASP A 167 -4.62 -20.90 12.92
C ASP A 167 -3.46 -19.92 13.02
N LYS A 168 -3.17 -19.43 14.24
CA LYS A 168 -2.02 -18.54 14.46
C LYS A 168 -0.69 -19.24 14.13
N PHE A 169 -0.51 -20.49 14.56
CA PHE A 169 0.71 -21.24 14.23
C PHE A 169 0.86 -21.45 12.71
N VAL A 170 -0.24 -21.79 12.04
CA VAL A 170 -0.29 -21.97 10.59
C VAL A 170 0.07 -20.66 9.89
N ALA A 171 -0.56 -19.55 10.27
CA ALA A 171 -0.31 -18.22 9.71
C ALA A 171 1.15 -17.77 9.90
N ASP A 172 1.68 -17.88 11.13
CA ASP A 172 3.03 -17.43 11.49
C ASP A 172 4.13 -18.29 10.84
N SER A 173 3.84 -19.56 10.54
CA SER A 173 4.83 -20.47 9.95
C SER A 173 5.23 -20.10 8.52
N GLY A 174 4.31 -19.53 7.74
CA GLY A 174 4.49 -19.37 6.31
C GLY A 174 4.66 -20.67 5.52
N MET A 175 4.40 -21.84 6.13
CA MET A 175 4.66 -23.17 5.55
C MET A 175 3.43 -23.83 4.94
N GLU A 176 2.22 -23.37 5.27
CA GLU A 176 0.99 -23.96 4.75
C GLU A 176 0.93 -23.87 3.21
N PRO A 177 0.56 -24.97 2.53
CA PRO A 177 0.24 -24.93 1.11
C PRO A 177 -0.93 -23.97 0.84
N ASP A 178 -0.88 -23.23 -0.27
CA ASP A 178 -1.96 -22.32 -0.62
C ASP A 178 -3.29 -23.08 -0.82
N LYS A 179 -4.37 -22.52 -0.27
CA LYS A 179 -5.73 -23.04 -0.41
C LYS A 179 -6.59 -22.07 -1.22
N ALA A 180 -7.48 -22.59 -2.04
CA ALA A 180 -8.44 -21.77 -2.77
C ALA A 180 -9.71 -21.56 -1.94
N LEU A 181 -10.17 -20.32 -1.85
CA LEU A 181 -11.53 -20.03 -1.41
C LEU A 181 -12.48 -20.33 -2.56
N ILE A 182 -13.41 -21.27 -2.36
CA ILE A 182 -14.32 -21.75 -3.40
C ILE A 182 -15.77 -21.77 -2.92
N MET A 183 -16.69 -21.99 -3.87
CA MET A 183 -18.09 -22.29 -3.61
C MET A 183 -18.43 -23.63 -4.25
N GLU A 184 -19.30 -24.40 -3.62
CA GLU A 184 -19.85 -25.66 -4.10
C GLU A 184 -21.37 -25.57 -4.21
N ASP A 185 -21.95 -26.42 -5.06
CA ASP A 185 -23.39 -26.51 -5.17
C ASP A 185 -23.97 -27.24 -3.97
N ARG A 186 -25.03 -26.69 -3.38
CA ARG A 186 -25.78 -27.37 -2.33
C ARG A 186 -26.35 -28.68 -2.87
N GLU A 187 -26.20 -29.76 -2.10
CA GLU A 187 -26.69 -31.10 -2.46
C GLU A 187 -28.18 -31.12 -2.85
N LYS A 188 -29.00 -30.36 -2.12
CA LYS A 188 -30.42 -30.16 -2.42
C LYS A 188 -30.71 -28.68 -2.59
N ALA A 189 -31.04 -28.28 -3.81
CA ALA A 189 -31.43 -26.91 -4.11
C ALA A 189 -32.70 -26.52 -3.34
N ILE A 190 -32.72 -25.31 -2.83
CA ILE A 190 -33.86 -24.71 -2.13
C ILE A 190 -34.47 -23.63 -3.04
N PRO A 191 -35.80 -23.59 -3.19
CA PRO A 191 -36.45 -22.54 -3.96
C PRO A 191 -36.26 -21.18 -3.30
N GLN A 192 -35.90 -20.18 -4.11
CA GLN A 192 -35.87 -18.79 -3.66
C GLN A 192 -37.22 -18.13 -3.96
N HIS A 193 -37.75 -17.40 -2.98
CA HIS A 193 -38.94 -16.57 -3.16
C HIS A 193 -38.55 -15.12 -3.41
N VAL A 194 -39.39 -14.38 -4.12
CA VAL A 194 -39.30 -12.93 -4.17
C VAL A 194 -39.48 -12.37 -2.75
N PHE A 195 -38.58 -11.50 -2.31
CA PHE A 195 -38.81 -10.75 -1.07
C PHE A 195 -39.59 -9.47 -1.39
N ILE A 196 -40.78 -9.36 -0.84
CA ILE A 196 -41.68 -8.24 -1.11
C ILE A 196 -41.06 -6.97 -0.51
N ARG A 197 -40.73 -5.99 -1.38
CA ARG A 197 -40.01 -4.77 -1.00
C ARG A 197 -38.64 -5.05 -0.36
N GLY A 198 -37.97 -6.13 -0.77
CA GLY A 198 -36.65 -6.51 -0.27
C GLY A 198 -36.65 -7.11 1.14
N ASN A 199 -37.80 -7.32 1.77
CA ASN A 199 -37.89 -7.82 3.15
C ASN A 199 -37.96 -9.36 3.18
N ALA A 200 -36.90 -10.01 3.68
CA ALA A 200 -36.81 -11.47 3.74
C ALA A 200 -37.88 -12.17 4.61
N GLY A 201 -38.49 -11.43 5.55
CA GLY A 201 -39.62 -11.89 6.35
C GLY A 201 -40.95 -11.91 5.58
N ARG A 202 -41.01 -11.32 4.37
CA ARG A 202 -42.20 -11.26 3.53
C ARG A 202 -41.94 -11.91 2.17
N ARG A 203 -42.25 -13.20 2.06
CA ARG A 203 -42.04 -14.00 0.86
C ARG A 203 -43.24 -13.88 -0.09
N GLY A 204 -42.95 -13.68 -1.38
CA GLY A 204 -43.90 -13.74 -2.48
C GLY A 204 -43.76 -15.05 -3.26
N GLU A 205 -44.00 -14.98 -4.57
CA GLU A 205 -43.89 -16.12 -5.48
C GLU A 205 -42.46 -16.67 -5.57
N VAL A 206 -42.33 -17.92 -6.01
CA VAL A 206 -41.02 -18.54 -6.27
C VAL A 206 -40.41 -17.85 -7.49
N ALA A 207 -39.16 -17.41 -7.34
CA ALA A 207 -38.38 -16.82 -8.42
C ALA A 207 -37.64 -17.93 -9.17
N PRO A 208 -37.92 -18.17 -10.47
CA PRO A 208 -37.23 -19.19 -11.24
C PRO A 208 -35.77 -18.77 -11.46
N ARG A 209 -34.85 -19.73 -11.33
CA ARG A 209 -33.41 -19.46 -11.53
C ARG A 209 -33.12 -19.37 -13.02
N LYS A 210 -33.17 -18.18 -13.60
CA LYS A 210 -32.88 -17.94 -15.03
C LYS A 210 -32.04 -16.68 -15.20
N PHE A 211 -31.53 -16.47 -16.42
CA PHE A 211 -30.80 -15.25 -16.73
C PHE A 211 -31.76 -14.06 -16.94
N LEU A 212 -31.22 -12.86 -17.15
CA LEU A 212 -32.03 -11.68 -17.43
C LEU A 212 -32.66 -11.79 -18.82
N SER A 213 -33.99 -11.69 -18.92
CA SER A 213 -34.72 -11.89 -20.19
C SER A 213 -34.34 -10.85 -21.24
N ALA A 214 -34.00 -9.63 -20.80
CA ALA A 214 -33.52 -8.56 -21.67
C ALA A 214 -32.22 -8.90 -22.42
N VAL A 215 -31.39 -9.80 -21.86
CA VAL A 215 -30.10 -10.21 -22.44
C VAL A 215 -30.19 -11.59 -23.09
N ALA A 216 -30.90 -12.53 -22.45
CA ALA A 216 -31.05 -13.90 -22.93
C ALA A 216 -32.00 -14.04 -24.14
N GLY A 217 -32.89 -13.07 -24.35
CA GLY A 217 -33.92 -13.15 -25.38
C GLY A 217 -35.09 -14.08 -24.98
N PRO A 218 -35.97 -14.42 -25.95
CA PRO A 218 -37.27 -15.04 -25.66
C PRO A 218 -37.21 -16.48 -25.15
N GLU A 219 -36.15 -17.24 -25.46
CA GLU A 219 -36.05 -18.64 -25.01
C GLU A 219 -35.76 -18.76 -23.51
N ASN A 220 -34.94 -17.85 -22.96
CA ASN A 220 -34.44 -17.74 -21.57
C ASN A 220 -34.85 -18.89 -20.61
N PRO A 221 -34.27 -20.10 -20.80
CA PRO A 221 -34.67 -21.27 -20.03
C PRO A 221 -34.24 -21.17 -18.57
N GLU A 222 -34.99 -21.81 -17.68
CA GLU A 222 -34.60 -21.96 -16.28
C GLU A 222 -33.39 -22.89 -16.15
N PHE A 223 -32.44 -22.52 -15.29
CA PHE A 223 -31.26 -23.27 -14.92
C PHE A 223 -31.65 -24.55 -14.16
N GLN A 224 -31.17 -25.69 -14.64
CA GLN A 224 -31.60 -27.01 -14.16
C GLN A 224 -30.55 -27.73 -13.32
N LYS A 225 -29.27 -27.34 -13.41
CA LYS A 225 -28.16 -28.10 -12.84
C LYS A 225 -27.64 -27.48 -11.55
N GLY A 226 -27.69 -28.26 -10.47
CA GLY A 226 -27.13 -27.87 -9.18
C GLY A 226 -27.67 -26.53 -8.68
N SER A 227 -26.77 -25.58 -8.45
CA SER A 227 -27.13 -24.21 -8.06
C SER A 227 -27.63 -23.36 -9.23
N GLY A 228 -27.27 -23.71 -10.47
CA GLY A 228 -27.40 -22.88 -11.67
C GLY A 228 -26.21 -21.96 -11.93
N ARG A 229 -25.16 -22.01 -11.09
CA ARG A 229 -24.01 -21.09 -11.17
C ARG A 229 -23.16 -21.29 -12.41
N LEU A 230 -22.93 -22.53 -12.85
CA LEU A 230 -22.24 -22.79 -14.12
C LEU A 230 -23.08 -22.31 -15.32
N GLU A 231 -24.39 -22.53 -15.31
CA GLU A 231 -25.29 -22.09 -16.39
C GLU A 231 -25.33 -20.54 -16.46
N LEU A 232 -25.35 -19.86 -15.31
CA LEU A 232 -25.21 -18.41 -15.21
C LEU A 232 -23.86 -17.94 -15.78
N ALA A 233 -22.76 -18.59 -15.41
CA ALA A 233 -21.43 -18.26 -15.91
C ALA A 233 -21.33 -18.43 -17.44
N GLN A 234 -21.94 -19.49 -17.98
CA GLN A 234 -22.03 -19.74 -19.42
C GLN A 234 -22.91 -18.69 -20.13
N ALA A 235 -24.03 -18.26 -19.53
CA ALA A 235 -24.86 -17.20 -20.08
C ALA A 235 -24.12 -15.85 -20.15
N ILE A 236 -23.32 -15.53 -19.13
CA ILE A 236 -22.46 -14.34 -19.11
C ILE A 236 -21.33 -14.47 -20.14
N ALA A 237 -20.59 -15.58 -20.15
CA ALA A 237 -19.45 -15.78 -21.06
C ALA A 237 -19.85 -16.19 -22.49
N SER A 238 -21.14 -16.22 -22.82
CA SER A 238 -21.63 -16.67 -24.12
C SER A 238 -21.23 -15.68 -25.23
N PRO A 239 -20.77 -16.15 -26.40
CA PRO A 239 -20.55 -15.30 -27.56
C PRO A 239 -21.85 -14.69 -28.12
N LYS A 240 -23.02 -15.24 -27.74
CA LYS A 240 -24.33 -14.67 -28.09
C LYS A 240 -24.78 -13.58 -27.12
N ASN A 241 -24.10 -13.42 -25.97
CA ASN A 241 -24.41 -12.36 -25.02
C ASN A 241 -23.94 -11.01 -25.61
N PRO A 242 -24.84 -10.04 -25.83
CA PRO A 242 -24.47 -8.77 -26.44
C PRO A 242 -23.61 -7.88 -25.53
N LEU A 243 -23.59 -8.07 -24.22
CA LEU A 243 -22.99 -7.11 -23.29
C LEU A 243 -21.54 -7.46 -22.97
N THR A 244 -21.24 -8.73 -22.64
CA THR A 244 -19.96 -9.12 -22.03
C THR A 244 -18.73 -8.64 -22.81
N ALA A 245 -18.73 -8.86 -24.14
CA ALA A 245 -17.63 -8.44 -25.00
C ALA A 245 -17.54 -6.90 -25.11
N ARG A 246 -18.68 -6.21 -25.27
CA ARG A 246 -18.73 -4.74 -25.33
C ARG A 246 -18.21 -4.11 -24.04
N VAL A 247 -18.59 -4.67 -22.89
CA VAL A 247 -18.21 -4.15 -21.57
C VAL A 247 -16.71 -4.27 -21.36
N ILE A 248 -16.10 -5.45 -21.59
CA ILE A 248 -14.65 -5.59 -21.39
C ILE A 248 -13.85 -4.79 -22.43
N VAL A 249 -14.32 -4.71 -23.68
CA VAL A 249 -13.70 -3.85 -24.70
C VAL A 249 -13.74 -2.39 -24.28
N ASN A 250 -14.88 -1.89 -23.80
CA ASN A 250 -15.00 -0.51 -23.32
C ASN A 250 -14.12 -0.24 -22.09
N ARG A 251 -13.97 -1.21 -21.18
CA ARG A 251 -13.06 -1.11 -20.03
C ARG A 251 -11.59 -1.04 -20.48
N VAL A 252 -11.18 -1.92 -21.39
CA VAL A 252 -9.83 -1.88 -21.98
C VAL A 252 -9.58 -0.56 -22.69
N TRP A 253 -10.55 -0.08 -23.47
CA TRP A 253 -10.49 1.23 -24.11
C TRP A 253 -10.31 2.35 -23.08
N THR A 254 -11.09 2.33 -22.00
CA THR A 254 -11.00 3.31 -20.90
C THR A 254 -9.62 3.30 -20.24
N TRP A 255 -9.01 2.13 -20.02
CA TRP A 255 -7.67 2.04 -19.43
C TRP A 255 -6.58 2.60 -20.33
N HIS A 256 -6.78 2.58 -21.65
CA HIS A 256 -5.85 3.15 -22.61
C HIS A 256 -6.10 4.64 -22.81
N PHE A 257 -7.33 5.05 -23.11
CA PHE A 257 -7.66 6.43 -23.52
C PHE A 257 -8.16 7.34 -22.37
N GLY A 258 -8.28 6.82 -21.15
CA GLY A 258 -8.74 7.53 -19.95
C GLY A 258 -10.27 7.67 -19.88
N GLU A 259 -10.92 7.69 -21.03
CA GLU A 259 -12.37 7.69 -21.19
C GLU A 259 -12.82 6.52 -22.07
N GLY A 260 -13.92 5.89 -21.69
CA GLY A 260 -14.57 4.84 -22.49
C GLY A 260 -15.31 5.41 -23.69
N LEU A 261 -15.57 4.55 -24.68
CA LEU A 261 -16.56 4.82 -25.73
C LEU A 261 -17.93 5.08 -25.08
N VAL A 262 -18.28 4.29 -24.07
CA VAL A 262 -19.34 4.57 -23.09
C VAL A 262 -18.69 5.03 -21.79
N ARG A 263 -18.94 6.27 -21.37
CA ARG A 263 -18.29 6.87 -20.18
C ARG A 263 -18.84 6.33 -18.86
N THR A 264 -20.11 5.91 -18.84
CA THR A 264 -20.70 5.16 -17.73
C THR A 264 -20.22 3.71 -17.79
N VAL A 265 -18.94 3.47 -17.46
CA VAL A 265 -18.23 2.19 -17.68
C VAL A 265 -18.96 0.96 -17.11
N SER A 266 -19.79 1.15 -16.08
CA SER A 266 -20.53 0.07 -15.40
C SER A 266 -22.05 0.16 -15.54
N ASP A 267 -22.53 1.04 -16.42
CA ASP A 267 -23.95 1.23 -16.70
C ASP A 267 -24.17 1.54 -18.19
N PHE A 268 -24.59 0.52 -18.94
CA PHE A 268 -25.00 0.57 -20.34
C PHE A 268 -26.54 0.57 -20.46
N GLY A 269 -27.24 0.72 -19.33
CA GLY A 269 -28.69 0.80 -19.28
C GLY A 269 -29.22 2.10 -19.89
N ILE A 270 -30.52 2.31 -19.73
CA ILE A 270 -31.24 3.47 -20.31
C ILE A 270 -30.74 4.80 -19.74
N GLU A 271 -30.31 4.81 -18.47
CA GLU A 271 -29.76 6.00 -17.80
C GLU A 271 -28.26 6.19 -18.04
N GLY A 272 -27.60 5.21 -18.67
CA GLY A 272 -26.19 5.27 -19.06
C GLY A 272 -25.93 6.15 -20.29
N ASP A 273 -24.66 6.52 -20.47
CA ASP A 273 -24.22 7.26 -21.65
C ASP A 273 -24.31 6.40 -22.91
N LYS A 274 -24.67 7.02 -24.03
CA LYS A 274 -24.54 6.39 -25.34
C LYS A 274 -23.07 6.31 -25.76
N PRO A 275 -22.66 5.25 -26.49
CA PRO A 275 -21.31 5.17 -27.02
C PRO A 275 -21.03 6.34 -27.96
N SER A 276 -19.84 6.94 -27.84
CA SER A 276 -19.38 7.99 -28.75
C SER A 276 -19.29 7.50 -30.20
N ASP A 277 -18.94 6.22 -30.38
CA ASP A 277 -18.99 5.51 -31.66
C ASP A 277 -19.56 4.09 -31.45
N PRO A 278 -20.88 3.89 -31.70
CA PRO A 278 -21.51 2.59 -31.54
C PRO A 278 -20.96 1.53 -32.51
N ALA A 279 -20.64 1.92 -33.75
CA ALA A 279 -20.18 0.98 -34.77
C ALA A 279 -18.78 0.45 -34.45
N LEU A 280 -17.90 1.32 -33.92
CA LEU A 280 -16.58 0.91 -33.45
C LEU A 280 -16.66 -0.04 -32.24
N LEU A 281 -17.51 0.25 -31.25
CA LEU A 281 -17.69 -0.62 -30.09
C LEU A 281 -18.16 -2.01 -30.51
N ASP A 282 -19.16 -2.07 -31.40
CA ASP A 282 -19.69 -3.33 -31.92
C ASP A 282 -18.65 -4.11 -32.72
N TRP A 283 -17.90 -3.42 -33.59
CA TRP A 283 -16.84 -4.04 -34.37
C TRP A 283 -15.73 -4.61 -33.49
N LEU A 284 -15.26 -3.84 -32.49
CA LEU A 284 -14.23 -4.30 -31.55
C LEU A 284 -14.71 -5.48 -30.70
N ALA A 285 -15.97 -5.46 -30.25
CA ALA A 285 -16.57 -6.55 -29.48
C ALA A 285 -16.65 -7.84 -30.31
N ASN A 286 -17.15 -7.77 -31.54
CA ASN A 286 -17.21 -8.93 -32.44
C ASN A 286 -15.82 -9.45 -32.77
N TRP A 287 -14.89 -8.55 -33.14
CA TRP A 287 -13.50 -8.92 -33.41
C TRP A 287 -12.85 -9.61 -32.21
N PHE A 288 -13.11 -9.14 -30.99
CA PHE A 288 -12.57 -9.72 -29.76
C PHE A 288 -13.05 -11.15 -29.54
N VAL A 289 -14.34 -11.42 -29.76
CA VAL A 289 -14.94 -12.77 -29.69
C VAL A 289 -14.33 -13.68 -30.76
N GLU A 290 -14.31 -13.22 -32.02
CA GLU A 290 -13.75 -13.95 -33.17
C GLU A 290 -12.25 -14.28 -33.01
N ASN A 291 -11.51 -13.44 -32.28
CA ASN A 291 -10.09 -13.62 -32.01
C ASN A 291 -9.80 -14.43 -30.74
N GLY A 292 -10.80 -15.14 -30.23
CA GLY A 292 -10.70 -16.07 -29.11
C GLY A 292 -10.59 -15.35 -27.76
N TRP A 293 -11.31 -14.22 -27.60
CA TRP A 293 -11.41 -13.48 -26.34
C TRP A 293 -10.05 -13.10 -25.75
N SER A 294 -9.06 -12.85 -26.60
CA SER A 294 -7.67 -12.65 -26.19
C SER A 294 -7.38 -11.18 -25.88
N LEU A 295 -7.29 -10.84 -24.58
CA LEU A 295 -6.96 -9.47 -24.16
C LEU A 295 -5.62 -9.01 -24.73
N LYS A 296 -4.62 -9.89 -24.86
CA LYS A 296 -3.33 -9.58 -25.48
C LYS A 296 -3.48 -9.14 -26.94
N LYS A 297 -4.34 -9.81 -27.72
CA LYS A 297 -4.61 -9.43 -29.11
C LYS A 297 -5.37 -8.10 -29.19
N LEU A 298 -6.36 -7.89 -28.31
CA LEU A 298 -7.11 -6.62 -28.23
C LEU A 298 -6.20 -5.44 -27.89
N HIS A 299 -5.33 -5.58 -26.89
CA HIS A 299 -4.33 -4.57 -26.56
C HIS A 299 -3.44 -4.26 -27.76
N ARG A 300 -2.89 -5.28 -28.44
CA ARG A 300 -2.07 -5.06 -29.63
C ARG A 300 -2.83 -4.32 -30.72
N LEU A 301 -4.09 -4.67 -30.99
CA LEU A 301 -4.92 -3.99 -31.99
C LEU A 301 -5.07 -2.50 -31.67
N ILE A 302 -5.42 -2.17 -30.42
CA ILE A 302 -5.59 -0.78 -29.98
C ILE A 302 -4.25 -0.02 -30.04
N LEU A 303 -3.20 -0.57 -29.43
CA LEU A 303 -1.90 0.09 -29.28
C LEU A 303 -1.13 0.28 -30.60
N THR A 304 -1.51 -0.46 -31.65
CA THR A 304 -0.92 -0.30 -32.99
C THR A 304 -1.78 0.54 -33.94
N SER A 305 -2.95 1.00 -33.48
CA SER A 305 -3.82 1.88 -34.26
C SER A 305 -3.21 3.28 -34.45
N ASP A 306 -3.63 3.97 -35.51
CA ASP A 306 -3.27 5.38 -35.70
C ASP A 306 -3.88 6.28 -34.62
N THR A 307 -5.05 5.92 -34.09
CA THR A 307 -5.71 6.63 -32.98
C THR A 307 -4.85 6.63 -31.72
N TRP A 308 -4.29 5.48 -31.34
CA TRP A 308 -3.41 5.39 -30.16
C TRP A 308 -2.09 6.13 -30.34
N ARG A 309 -1.51 6.06 -31.55
CA ARG A 309 -0.19 6.62 -31.86
C ARG A 309 -0.20 8.12 -32.15
N ARG A 310 -1.33 8.82 -31.98
CA ARG A 310 -1.38 10.28 -32.05
C ARG A 310 -0.57 10.87 -30.90
N ALA A 311 0.07 12.02 -31.11
CA ALA A 311 0.71 12.77 -30.04
C ALA A 311 -0.34 13.53 -29.20
N SER A 312 -0.11 13.74 -27.90
CA SER A 312 -0.97 14.65 -27.13
C SER A 312 -0.75 16.12 -27.52
N VAL A 313 0.48 16.47 -27.93
CA VAL A 313 0.86 17.76 -28.49
C VAL A 313 1.13 17.59 -29.98
N HIS A 314 0.15 17.92 -30.83
CA HIS A 314 0.32 17.76 -32.27
C HIS A 314 0.90 19.05 -32.92
N PRO A 315 1.90 18.95 -33.83
CA PRO A 315 2.69 20.08 -34.30
C PRO A 315 1.87 21.22 -34.94
N ASP A 316 0.84 20.89 -35.73
CA ASP A 316 -0.05 21.90 -36.31
C ASP A 316 -0.91 22.63 -35.26
N PHE A 317 -1.02 22.07 -34.06
CA PHE A 317 -1.80 22.59 -32.93
C PHE A 317 -0.94 23.27 -31.86
N ALA A 318 0.39 23.34 -32.05
CA ALA A 318 1.25 24.26 -31.30
C ALA A 318 0.91 25.73 -31.61
N LYS A 319 0.16 25.98 -32.71
CA LYS A 319 -0.44 27.28 -33.03
C LYS A 319 -1.72 27.48 -32.20
N PRO A 320 -1.79 28.48 -31.31
CA PRO A 320 -2.91 28.70 -30.39
C PRO A 320 -4.29 28.79 -31.07
N GLU A 321 -4.34 29.40 -32.25
CA GLU A 321 -5.57 29.61 -33.02
C GLU A 321 -6.25 28.30 -33.46
N MET A 322 -5.45 27.32 -33.90
CA MET A 322 -5.97 26.02 -34.33
C MET A 322 -6.41 25.19 -33.13
N SER A 323 -5.62 25.19 -32.04
CA SER A 323 -5.98 24.52 -30.79
C SER A 323 -7.32 25.03 -30.24
N ALA A 324 -7.52 26.36 -30.23
CA ALA A 324 -8.78 26.98 -29.80
C ALA A 324 -9.98 26.55 -30.67
N LYS A 325 -9.79 26.42 -31.98
CA LYS A 325 -10.83 25.97 -32.90
C LYS A 325 -11.27 24.53 -32.62
N PHE A 326 -10.34 23.59 -32.45
CA PHE A 326 -10.70 22.19 -32.16
C PHE A 326 -11.30 22.02 -30.76
N ALA A 327 -10.76 22.72 -29.76
CA ALA A 327 -11.34 22.75 -28.42
C ALA A 327 -12.77 23.30 -28.40
N SER A 328 -13.15 24.17 -29.36
CA SER A 328 -14.54 24.64 -29.48
C SER A 328 -15.52 23.60 -30.04
N VAL A 329 -15.02 22.61 -30.81
CA VAL A 329 -15.85 21.56 -31.44
C VAL A 329 -15.91 20.31 -30.57
N ASP A 330 -14.77 19.88 -30.03
CA ASP A 330 -14.64 18.70 -29.18
C ASP A 330 -13.73 18.98 -27.99
N PRO A 331 -14.21 19.78 -27.01
CA PRO A 331 -13.42 20.22 -25.85
C PRO A 331 -12.93 19.06 -24.99
N GLU A 332 -13.70 17.97 -24.94
CA GLU A 332 -13.40 16.80 -24.12
C GLU A 332 -12.63 15.72 -24.89
N ASN A 333 -12.22 16.00 -26.14
CA ASN A 333 -11.50 15.08 -27.01
C ASN A 333 -12.21 13.72 -27.17
N ARG A 334 -13.55 13.70 -27.26
CA ARG A 334 -14.38 12.50 -27.46
C ARG A 334 -14.11 11.80 -28.79
N LEU A 335 -13.72 12.57 -29.81
CA LEU A 335 -13.40 12.07 -31.14
C LEU A 335 -11.93 11.64 -31.27
N LEU A 336 -11.16 11.74 -30.18
CA LEU A 336 -9.74 11.34 -30.09
C LEU A 336 -8.90 11.95 -31.22
N TRP A 337 -9.09 13.24 -31.45
CA TRP A 337 -8.33 13.98 -32.46
C TRP A 337 -6.86 14.19 -32.04
N ARG A 338 -6.54 14.00 -30.76
CA ARG A 338 -5.19 13.89 -30.17
C ARG A 338 -5.17 12.81 -29.08
N GLN A 339 -3.98 12.45 -28.59
CA GLN A 339 -3.89 11.59 -27.39
C GLN A 339 -4.22 12.38 -26.12
N ASN A 340 -4.85 11.70 -25.15
CA ASN A 340 -5.10 12.23 -23.82
C ASN A 340 -3.88 11.97 -22.94
N ARG A 341 -3.25 13.05 -22.44
CA ARG A 341 -2.21 12.91 -21.43
C ARG A 341 -2.80 12.27 -20.18
N GLN A 342 -2.22 11.15 -19.74
CA GLN A 342 -2.73 10.39 -18.62
C GLN A 342 -1.63 10.09 -17.62
N ARG A 343 -1.89 10.44 -16.36
CA ARG A 343 -0.96 10.11 -15.29
C ARG A 343 -0.89 8.60 -15.07
N LEU A 344 0.33 8.16 -14.79
CA LEU A 344 0.72 7.03 -13.96
C LEU A 344 -0.35 6.65 -12.92
N ASP A 345 -1.03 5.51 -13.00
CA ASP A 345 -1.63 4.91 -11.80
C ASP A 345 -0.50 4.48 -10.85
N PHE A 346 -0.80 4.31 -9.55
CA PHE A 346 0.21 3.93 -8.55
C PHE A 346 1.02 2.71 -8.99
N GLU A 347 0.34 1.66 -9.44
CA GLU A 347 0.96 0.40 -9.83
C GLU A 347 1.88 0.57 -11.03
N GLN A 348 1.47 1.37 -12.01
CA GLN A 348 2.25 1.66 -13.21
C GLN A 348 3.46 2.53 -12.87
N MET A 349 3.30 3.55 -12.03
CA MET A 349 4.39 4.40 -11.55
C MET A 349 5.43 3.58 -10.78
N HIS A 350 4.98 2.79 -9.79
CA HIS A 350 5.84 1.93 -8.98
C HIS A 350 6.63 0.94 -9.84
N ASP A 351 5.96 0.20 -10.73
CA ASP A 351 6.63 -0.78 -11.59
C ASP A 351 7.57 -0.11 -12.59
N SER A 352 7.26 1.11 -13.07
CA SER A 352 8.14 1.88 -13.97
C SER A 352 9.41 2.34 -13.25
N LEU A 353 9.30 2.81 -12.00
CA LEU A 353 10.45 3.20 -11.16
C LEU A 353 11.41 2.02 -10.94
N LEU A 354 10.87 0.84 -10.60
CA LEU A 354 11.65 -0.38 -10.47
C LEU A 354 12.26 -0.84 -11.81
N SER A 355 11.54 -0.64 -12.92
CA SER A 355 12.01 -1.06 -14.24
C SER A 355 13.20 -0.23 -14.71
N VAL A 356 13.11 1.11 -14.64
CA VAL A 356 14.21 1.98 -15.09
C VAL A 356 15.43 1.88 -14.18
N SER A 357 15.23 1.64 -12.89
CA SER A 357 16.32 1.38 -11.94
C SER A 357 16.99 0.01 -12.12
N GLY A 358 16.41 -0.88 -12.94
CA GLY A 358 16.89 -2.26 -13.11
C GLY A 358 16.66 -3.14 -11.88
N ASN A 359 15.73 -2.75 -11.00
CA ASN A 359 15.44 -3.43 -9.75
C ASN A 359 14.21 -4.35 -9.83
N LEU A 360 13.36 -4.21 -10.86
CA LEU A 360 12.11 -4.96 -10.98
C LEU A 360 12.35 -6.48 -11.05
N SER A 361 11.70 -7.21 -10.14
CA SER A 361 11.68 -8.67 -10.12
C SER A 361 10.65 -9.23 -11.11
N ASP A 362 11.08 -10.21 -11.91
CA ASP A 362 10.23 -10.99 -12.81
C ASP A 362 9.52 -12.15 -12.09
N GLU A 363 9.65 -12.26 -10.76
CA GLU A 363 9.05 -13.33 -9.97
C GLU A 363 7.51 -13.29 -10.07
N MET A 364 6.96 -14.32 -10.72
CA MET A 364 5.52 -14.53 -10.82
C MET A 364 5.00 -15.42 -9.70
N PHE A 365 3.78 -15.13 -9.26
CA PHE A 365 3.01 -15.88 -8.25
C PHE A 365 3.65 -15.88 -6.86
N GLY A 366 2.99 -16.47 -5.88
CA GLY A 366 3.43 -16.46 -4.48
C GLY A 366 2.71 -15.41 -3.64
N ARG A 367 3.18 -15.24 -2.40
CA ARG A 367 2.51 -14.41 -1.40
C ARG A 367 2.65 -12.92 -1.71
N PRO A 368 1.64 -12.12 -1.34
CA PRO A 368 1.74 -10.67 -1.45
C PRO A 368 2.84 -10.10 -0.53
N VAL A 369 3.34 -8.92 -0.88
CA VAL A 369 4.43 -8.22 -0.18
C VAL A 369 4.05 -6.79 0.17
N VAL A 370 4.58 -6.28 1.28
CA VAL A 370 4.46 -4.85 1.62
C VAL A 370 5.49 -4.08 0.79
N LEU A 371 5.03 -3.20 -0.10
CA LEU A 371 5.90 -2.53 -1.08
C LEU A 371 6.75 -1.41 -0.48
N LEU A 372 6.11 -0.55 0.33
CA LEU A 372 6.66 0.75 0.72
C LEU A 372 7.27 0.76 2.13
N GLN A 373 7.66 -0.41 2.65
CA GLN A 373 8.38 -0.53 3.92
C GLN A 373 9.78 -1.07 3.68
N PRO A 374 10.84 -0.46 4.27
CA PRO A 374 12.19 -0.98 4.19
C PRO A 374 12.32 -2.37 4.84
N PRO A 375 13.08 -3.31 4.24
CA PRO A 375 13.67 -3.21 2.89
C PRO A 375 12.57 -3.22 1.81
N PHE A 376 12.63 -2.25 0.88
CA PHE A 376 11.57 -2.07 -0.11
C PHE A 376 11.49 -3.26 -1.06
N ALA A 377 10.28 -3.78 -1.26
CA ALA A 377 10.07 -4.92 -2.14
C ALA A 377 10.24 -4.52 -3.60
N ASN A 378 10.87 -5.38 -4.39
CA ASN A 378 11.12 -5.14 -5.80
C ASN A 378 10.17 -5.90 -6.74
N ARG A 379 9.09 -6.47 -6.19
CA ARG A 379 8.05 -7.18 -6.95
C ARG A 379 7.10 -6.17 -7.60
N ARG A 380 6.47 -6.60 -8.69
CA ARG A 380 5.39 -5.86 -9.33
C ARG A 380 4.27 -5.53 -8.35
N ALA A 381 3.68 -4.34 -8.48
CA ALA A 381 2.65 -3.84 -7.58
C ALA A 381 1.36 -4.67 -7.58
N VAL A 382 1.15 -5.53 -8.59
CA VAL A 382 0.08 -6.55 -8.59
C VAL A 382 0.19 -7.54 -7.42
N TYR A 383 1.39 -7.69 -6.84
CA TYR A 383 1.64 -8.50 -5.65
C TYR A 383 1.65 -7.68 -4.35
N ALA A 384 1.14 -6.45 -4.37
CA ALA A 384 1.00 -5.65 -3.16
C ALA A 384 0.10 -6.35 -2.14
N PHE A 385 0.54 -6.35 -0.88
CA PHE A 385 -0.33 -6.71 0.24
C PHE A 385 -1.34 -5.58 0.48
N ILE A 386 -2.63 -5.92 0.35
CA ILE A 386 -3.73 -5.00 0.59
C ILE A 386 -4.53 -5.47 1.79
N ASP A 387 -4.40 -4.72 2.89
CA ASP A 387 -5.35 -4.81 3.99
C ASP A 387 -6.63 -4.09 3.59
N ARG A 388 -7.69 -4.86 3.33
CA ARG A 388 -8.98 -4.32 2.88
C ARG A 388 -9.67 -3.46 3.94
N GLN A 389 -9.35 -3.64 5.22
CA GLN A 389 -9.92 -2.85 6.32
C GLN A 389 -9.08 -1.61 6.62
N ASN A 390 -7.75 -1.71 6.46
CA ASN A 390 -6.82 -0.62 6.75
C ASN A 390 -5.81 -0.38 5.63
N ILE A 391 -6.30 0.11 4.48
CA ILE A 391 -5.49 0.43 3.31
C ILE A 391 -4.44 1.50 3.65
N ASP A 392 -3.19 1.27 3.25
CA ASP A 392 -2.10 2.25 3.39
C ASP A 392 -2.51 3.63 2.83
N PRO A 393 -2.31 4.73 3.57
CA PRO A 393 -2.64 6.07 3.10
C PRO A 393 -2.01 6.44 1.76
N THR A 394 -0.86 5.85 1.41
CA THR A 394 -0.17 6.10 0.14
C THR A 394 -0.99 5.60 -1.04
N PHE A 395 -1.57 4.40 -0.97
CA PHE A 395 -2.46 3.89 -2.03
C PHE A 395 -3.64 4.84 -2.24
N ARG A 396 -4.23 5.36 -1.15
CA ARG A 396 -5.33 6.34 -1.22
C ARG A 396 -4.88 7.65 -1.86
N ASN A 397 -3.69 8.14 -1.51
CA ASN A 397 -3.13 9.35 -2.09
C ASN A 397 -2.91 9.23 -3.60
N PHE A 398 -2.72 8.03 -4.14
CA PHE A 398 -2.56 7.77 -5.57
C PHE A 398 -3.80 7.12 -6.21
N ASP A 399 -4.99 7.44 -5.68
CA ASP A 399 -6.29 7.08 -6.25
C ASP A 399 -6.50 5.56 -6.50
N PHE A 400 -5.88 4.71 -5.67
CA PHE A 400 -6.08 3.27 -5.72
C PHE A 400 -7.56 2.90 -5.53
N SER A 401 -8.02 1.86 -6.24
CA SER A 401 -9.40 1.39 -6.14
C SER A 401 -9.76 0.94 -4.73
N ASN A 402 -10.95 1.29 -4.26
CA ASN A 402 -11.45 0.81 -2.98
C ASN A 402 -11.77 -0.70 -3.08
N PRO A 403 -11.12 -1.58 -2.29
CA PRO A 403 -11.31 -3.02 -2.34
C PRO A 403 -12.59 -3.51 -1.62
N GLN A 404 -13.40 -2.59 -1.09
CA GLN A 404 -14.68 -2.90 -0.44
C GLN A 404 -15.91 -2.56 -1.32
N GLU A 405 -15.72 -1.90 -2.46
CA GLU A 405 -16.84 -1.48 -3.31
C GLU A 405 -16.48 -1.59 -4.80
N HIS A 406 -17.51 -1.66 -5.64
CA HIS A 406 -17.33 -1.67 -7.08
C HIS A 406 -16.78 -0.32 -7.58
N THR A 407 -15.59 -0.35 -8.19
CA THR A 407 -14.97 0.82 -8.81
C THR A 407 -14.94 0.66 -10.33
N GLY A 408 -15.92 1.26 -11.02
CA GLY A 408 -16.02 1.21 -12.48
C GLY A 408 -14.89 1.97 -13.20
N LYS A 409 -14.52 3.13 -12.66
CA LYS A 409 -13.45 4.02 -13.10
C LYS A 409 -12.83 4.66 -11.85
N ARG A 410 -11.50 4.68 -11.76
CA ARG A 410 -10.80 5.30 -10.63
C ARG A 410 -10.97 6.83 -10.69
N PRO A 411 -11.15 7.51 -9.54
CA PRO A 411 -10.99 8.96 -9.51
C PRO A 411 -9.55 9.33 -9.91
N ARG A 412 -9.34 10.56 -10.35
CA ARG A 412 -7.99 11.09 -10.59
C ARG A 412 -7.88 12.39 -9.81
N THR A 413 -6.98 12.43 -8.83
CA THR A 413 -6.71 13.61 -8.02
C THR A 413 -5.28 14.07 -8.21
N SER A 414 -5.08 15.39 -8.13
CA SER A 414 -3.76 16.01 -8.10
C SER A 414 -3.62 16.75 -6.79
N ILE A 415 -2.91 16.13 -5.84
CA ILE A 415 -2.77 16.63 -4.47
C ILE A 415 -1.29 16.80 -4.11
N PRO A 416 -0.94 17.79 -3.26
CA PRO A 416 0.45 18.03 -2.87
C PRO A 416 1.14 16.82 -2.26
N MET A 417 0.39 15.94 -1.58
CA MET A 417 0.93 14.72 -0.96
C MET A 417 1.58 13.76 -1.96
N GLN A 418 1.12 13.73 -3.22
CA GLN A 418 1.72 12.89 -4.26
C GLN A 418 3.11 13.42 -4.65
N ALA A 419 3.24 14.75 -4.84
CA ALA A 419 4.53 15.38 -5.12
C ALA A 419 5.49 15.26 -3.92
N LEU A 420 4.98 15.45 -2.70
CA LEU A 420 5.78 15.27 -1.48
C LEU A 420 6.24 13.81 -1.31
N PHE A 421 5.41 12.83 -1.70
CA PHE A 421 5.83 11.43 -1.74
C PHE A 421 7.01 11.24 -2.69
N MET A 422 6.93 11.78 -3.91
CA MET A 422 8.01 11.67 -4.90
C MET A 422 9.32 12.28 -4.38
N LEU A 423 9.24 13.45 -3.74
CA LEU A 423 10.41 14.17 -3.22
C LEU A 423 11.07 13.51 -2.01
N ASN A 424 10.28 12.92 -1.11
CA ASN A 424 10.75 12.56 0.24
C ASN A 424 10.74 11.05 0.54
N SER A 425 10.19 10.23 -0.35
CA SER A 425 10.08 8.79 -0.11
C SER A 425 11.44 8.11 -0.26
N GLY A 426 11.86 7.36 0.77
CA GLY A 426 13.07 6.55 0.71
C GLY A 426 13.04 5.50 -0.42
N PHE A 427 11.86 5.07 -0.86
CA PHE A 427 11.72 4.18 -2.01
C PHE A 427 12.19 4.85 -3.30
N ILE A 428 11.81 6.12 -3.52
CA ILE A 428 12.17 6.89 -4.72
C ILE A 428 13.67 7.18 -4.71
N GLN A 429 14.22 7.56 -3.56
CA GLN A 429 15.65 7.77 -3.36
C GLN A 429 16.45 6.49 -3.68
N GLU A 430 16.02 5.33 -3.17
CA GLU A 430 16.66 4.05 -3.50
C GLU A 430 16.60 3.75 -5.01
N GLN A 431 15.49 4.07 -5.69
CA GLN A 431 15.41 3.87 -7.14
C GLN A 431 16.34 4.83 -7.90
N ALA A 432 16.47 6.08 -7.46
CA ALA A 432 17.43 7.03 -8.03
C ALA A 432 18.88 6.55 -7.86
N ASP A 433 19.22 5.99 -6.70
CA ASP A 433 20.53 5.41 -6.42
C ASP A 433 20.83 4.22 -7.34
N LYS A 434 19.84 3.34 -7.52
CA LYS A 434 19.95 2.19 -8.42
C LYS A 434 20.06 2.61 -9.89
N VAL A 435 19.34 3.66 -10.31
CA VAL A 435 19.54 4.26 -11.65
C VAL A 435 20.98 4.74 -11.81
N MET A 436 21.54 5.41 -10.80
CA MET A 436 22.94 5.88 -10.83
C MET A 436 23.96 4.73 -10.83
N ALA A 437 23.62 3.61 -10.20
CA ALA A 437 24.45 2.41 -10.16
C ALA A 437 24.39 1.57 -11.46
N ARG A 438 23.48 1.90 -12.39
CA ARG A 438 23.39 1.20 -13.68
C ARG A 438 24.71 1.29 -14.45
N PRO A 439 25.19 0.19 -15.07
CA PRO A 439 26.46 0.20 -15.80
C PRO A 439 26.55 1.29 -16.86
N GLU A 440 25.45 1.59 -17.54
CA GLU A 440 25.37 2.60 -18.60
C GLU A 440 25.59 4.03 -18.07
N VAL A 441 25.19 4.30 -16.82
CA VAL A 441 25.36 5.60 -16.14
C VAL A 441 26.71 5.65 -15.43
N ALA A 442 27.07 4.58 -14.71
CA ALA A 442 28.29 4.49 -13.94
C ALA A 442 29.56 4.53 -14.82
N ALA A 443 29.50 3.97 -16.04
CA ALA A 443 30.61 4.01 -16.99
C ALA A 443 30.76 5.36 -17.72
N ALA A 444 29.76 6.25 -17.64
CA ALA A 444 29.80 7.54 -18.32
C ALA A 444 30.82 8.49 -17.65
N ALA A 445 31.93 8.75 -18.33
CA ALA A 445 33.03 9.54 -17.81
C ALA A 445 32.76 11.05 -17.86
N LYS A 446 32.15 11.55 -18.94
CA LYS A 446 31.85 12.97 -19.10
C LYS A 446 30.46 13.30 -18.55
N PRO A 447 30.28 14.48 -17.94
CA PRO A 447 28.97 14.94 -17.48
C PRO A 447 27.89 14.89 -18.56
N GLU A 448 28.21 15.29 -19.80
CA GLU A 448 27.28 15.27 -20.94
C GLU A 448 26.83 13.85 -21.29
N ASP A 449 27.78 12.91 -21.32
CA ASP A 449 27.51 11.50 -21.62
C ASP A 449 26.64 10.88 -20.51
N LYS A 450 26.86 11.29 -19.26
CA LYS A 450 26.08 10.84 -18.11
C LYS A 450 24.65 11.37 -18.13
N VAL A 451 24.45 12.65 -18.47
CA VAL A 451 23.11 13.22 -18.70
C VAL A 451 22.40 12.46 -19.83
N ALA A 452 23.10 12.18 -20.93
CA ALA A 452 22.54 11.41 -22.04
C ALA A 452 22.15 9.98 -21.65
N ALA A 453 22.97 9.30 -20.84
CA ALA A 453 22.67 7.97 -20.32
C ALA A 453 21.43 7.97 -19.40
N LEU A 454 21.32 8.95 -18.50
CA LEU A 454 20.16 9.10 -17.62
C LEU A 454 18.87 9.33 -18.41
N TYR A 455 18.87 10.21 -19.41
CA TYR A 455 17.72 10.42 -20.30
C TYR A 455 17.34 9.14 -21.06
N GLN A 456 18.34 8.41 -21.56
CA GLN A 456 18.09 7.18 -22.31
C GLN A 456 17.47 6.08 -21.44
N ILE A 457 17.85 6.00 -20.16
CA ILE A 457 17.31 5.02 -19.22
C ILE A 457 15.93 5.42 -18.71
N VAL A 458 15.78 6.67 -18.27
CA VAL A 458 14.56 7.13 -17.59
C VAL A 458 13.47 7.51 -18.59
N LEU A 459 13.82 8.23 -19.65
CA LEU A 459 12.87 8.80 -20.63
C LEU A 459 12.90 8.07 -21.98
N SER A 460 13.72 7.02 -22.14
CA SER A 460 13.84 6.23 -23.37
C SER A 460 14.22 7.03 -24.63
N ARG A 461 14.82 8.21 -24.47
CA ARG A 461 15.30 9.06 -25.58
C ARG A 461 16.57 9.81 -25.21
N LYS A 462 17.18 10.48 -26.19
CA LYS A 462 18.30 11.40 -25.93
C LYS A 462 17.79 12.78 -25.50
N PRO A 463 18.55 13.51 -24.66
CA PRO A 463 18.27 14.91 -24.38
C PRO A 463 18.55 15.75 -25.63
N ASN A 464 17.83 16.86 -25.78
CA ASN A 464 18.20 17.91 -26.71
C ASN A 464 19.31 18.81 -26.11
N ALA A 465 19.78 19.80 -26.88
CA ALA A 465 20.88 20.67 -26.45
C ALA A 465 20.54 21.53 -25.21
N GLU A 466 19.30 22.00 -25.11
CA GLU A 466 18.83 22.81 -23.99
C GLU A 466 18.69 21.95 -22.73
N GLU A 467 18.08 20.77 -22.85
CA GLU A 467 17.96 19.78 -21.78
C GLU A 467 19.32 19.34 -21.23
N THR A 468 20.31 19.15 -22.11
CA THR A 468 21.69 18.86 -21.69
C THR A 468 22.26 20.00 -20.85
N GLN A 469 22.08 21.26 -21.29
CA GLN A 469 22.56 22.42 -20.56
C GLN A 469 21.85 22.59 -19.21
N MET A 470 20.54 22.39 -19.16
CA MET A 470 19.75 22.43 -17.92
C MET A 470 20.23 21.39 -16.91
N GLY A 471 20.47 20.15 -17.36
CA GLY A 471 21.00 19.09 -16.51
C GLY A 471 22.35 19.44 -15.91
N LEU A 472 23.29 19.92 -16.73
CA LEU A 472 24.61 20.33 -16.25
C LEU A 472 24.54 21.53 -15.30
N ALA A 473 23.61 22.46 -15.51
CA ALA A 473 23.40 23.59 -14.62
C ALA A 473 22.85 23.14 -13.25
N PHE A 474 21.89 22.20 -13.25
CA PHE A 474 21.35 21.61 -12.03
C PHE A 474 22.45 20.97 -11.18
N ILE A 475 23.32 20.15 -11.80
CA ILE A 475 24.43 19.49 -11.10
C ILE A 475 25.37 20.52 -10.47
N ARG A 476 25.81 21.53 -11.23
CA ARG A 476 26.72 22.58 -10.72
C ARG A 476 26.11 23.34 -9.53
N GLN A 477 24.82 23.65 -9.59
CA GLN A 477 24.14 24.35 -8.51
C GLN A 477 24.04 23.48 -7.25
N ALA A 478 23.75 22.19 -7.40
CA ALA A 478 23.74 21.23 -6.29
C ALA A 478 25.13 21.05 -5.67
N GLU A 479 26.19 20.97 -6.48
CA GLU A 479 27.59 20.92 -6.01
C GLU A 479 27.96 22.16 -5.16
N GLN A 480 27.61 23.35 -5.64
CA GLN A 480 27.84 24.60 -4.90
C GLN A 480 27.07 24.64 -3.58
N THR A 481 25.84 24.14 -3.59
CA THR A 481 24.99 24.08 -2.39
C THR A 481 25.61 23.13 -1.36
N LEU A 482 25.99 21.92 -1.76
CA LEU A 482 26.64 20.95 -0.86
C LEU A 482 27.96 21.48 -0.31
N ALA A 483 28.79 22.12 -1.15
CA ALA A 483 30.03 22.74 -0.71
C ALA A 483 29.79 23.84 0.34
N SER A 484 28.69 24.60 0.23
CA SER A 484 28.34 25.62 1.23
C SER A 484 27.84 25.06 2.56
N ILE A 485 27.23 23.87 2.54
CA ILE A 485 26.64 23.22 3.72
C ILE A 485 27.72 22.53 4.57
N GLY A 486 28.78 22.00 3.93
CA GLY A 486 29.85 21.24 4.58
C GLY A 486 29.39 19.88 5.13
N THR A 487 30.27 19.20 5.88
CA THR A 487 29.95 17.91 6.50
C THR A 487 29.08 18.11 7.74
N ARG A 488 27.84 17.61 7.71
CA ARG A 488 26.95 17.60 8.87
C ARG A 488 26.86 16.22 9.49
N GLN A 489 26.67 16.17 10.81
CA GLN A 489 26.37 14.91 11.50
C GLN A 489 24.92 14.48 11.25
N THR A 490 23.97 15.41 11.18
CA THR A 490 22.54 15.13 10.91
C THR A 490 22.01 16.07 9.83
N LEU A 491 20.85 15.74 9.24
CA LEU A 491 20.17 16.62 8.27
C LEU A 491 19.55 17.87 8.92
N THR A 492 19.49 17.92 10.24
CA THR A 492 18.87 19.03 11.00
C THR A 492 19.94 19.95 11.59
N GLU A 493 19.50 21.00 12.28
CA GLU A 493 20.39 21.86 13.06
C GLU A 493 20.98 21.19 14.32
N TRP A 494 20.54 19.97 14.65
CA TRP A 494 21.01 19.21 15.81
C TRP A 494 22.26 18.37 15.54
N GLN A 495 23.15 18.30 16.52
CA GLN A 495 24.28 17.40 16.60
C GLN A 495 24.32 16.77 18.01
N TYR A 496 24.86 15.56 18.09
CA TYR A 496 24.89 14.75 19.31
C TYR A 496 26.30 14.26 19.57
N GLY A 497 26.77 14.44 20.78
CA GLY A 497 28.14 14.12 21.10
C GLY A 497 28.43 14.21 22.58
N TYR A 498 29.70 14.41 22.86
CA TYR A 498 30.22 14.50 24.21
C TYR A 498 31.38 15.49 24.30
N GLY A 499 31.75 15.82 25.54
CA GLY A 499 32.95 16.59 25.82
C GLY A 499 32.80 17.36 27.12
N GLY A 500 33.28 18.60 27.17
CA GLY A 500 33.27 19.37 28.41
C GLY A 500 33.28 20.87 28.19
N VAL A 501 33.12 21.59 29.29
CA VAL A 501 33.19 23.05 29.31
C VAL A 501 34.56 23.48 29.86
N GLU A 502 35.27 24.30 29.09
CA GLU A 502 36.55 24.86 29.53
C GLU A 502 36.35 25.86 30.68
N PRO A 503 37.01 25.70 31.84
CA PRO A 503 36.73 26.48 33.04
C PRO A 503 36.93 28.00 32.90
N GLU A 504 37.91 28.42 32.09
CA GLU A 504 38.28 29.85 31.98
C GLU A 504 37.51 30.58 30.89
N SER A 505 37.33 29.93 29.74
CA SER A 505 36.68 30.53 28.56
C SER A 505 35.19 30.27 28.49
N GLU A 506 34.68 29.35 29.32
CA GLU A 506 33.34 28.76 29.22
C GLU A 506 32.99 28.25 27.82
N SER A 507 34.01 27.92 27.02
CA SER A 507 33.83 27.35 25.69
C SER A 507 33.52 25.86 25.79
N VAL A 508 32.67 25.37 24.89
CA VAL A 508 32.29 23.95 24.85
C VAL A 508 33.24 23.22 23.90
N LEU A 509 34.02 22.29 24.47
CA LEU A 509 34.71 21.27 23.70
C LEU A 509 33.72 20.19 23.30
N PHE A 510 33.28 20.20 22.04
CA PHE A 510 32.34 19.24 21.51
C PHE A 510 33.02 18.23 20.59
N ARG A 511 32.73 16.94 20.81
CA ARG A 511 33.13 15.84 19.95
C ARG A 511 31.86 15.09 19.51
N PRO A 512 31.52 15.07 18.21
CA PRO A 512 30.34 14.36 17.74
C PRO A 512 30.50 12.86 17.99
N PHE A 513 29.39 12.17 18.29
CA PHE A 513 29.37 10.71 18.22
C PHE A 513 29.59 10.23 16.79
N GLU A 514 30.45 9.23 16.63
CA GLU A 514 30.83 8.70 15.32
C GLU A 514 29.99 7.49 14.90
N HIS A 515 29.22 6.89 15.81
CA HIS A 515 28.45 5.68 15.54
C HIS A 515 26.94 5.89 15.73
N TRP A 516 26.19 5.41 14.74
CA TRP A 516 24.73 5.33 14.70
C TRP A 516 24.33 3.87 14.51
N ASP A 517 23.49 3.35 15.41
CA ASP A 517 23.06 1.94 15.36
C ASP A 517 21.68 1.72 14.70
N GLY A 518 21.04 2.80 14.26
CA GLY A 518 19.66 2.79 13.74
C GLY A 518 18.65 3.49 14.65
N GLU A 519 18.94 3.59 15.95
CA GLU A 519 18.04 4.17 16.96
C GLU A 519 18.70 5.26 17.81
N GLN A 520 20.00 5.15 18.05
CA GLN A 520 20.76 6.02 18.93
C GLN A 520 22.17 6.34 18.40
N TRP A 521 22.65 7.52 18.82
CA TRP A 521 24.04 7.91 18.65
C TRP A 521 24.86 7.46 19.84
N GLN A 522 26.04 6.88 19.61
CA GLN A 522 26.89 6.32 20.65
C GLN A 522 28.38 6.45 20.31
N ILE A 523 29.23 6.33 21.33
CA ILE A 523 30.68 6.53 21.21
C ILE A 523 31.42 5.44 20.40
N ALA A 524 30.84 4.25 20.25
CA ALA A 524 31.45 3.12 19.59
C ALA A 524 30.39 2.13 19.10
N PRO A 525 30.70 1.18 18.20
CA PRO A 525 29.74 0.18 17.73
C PRO A 525 29.16 -0.72 18.82
N ALA A 526 29.96 -1.04 19.84
CA ALA A 526 29.49 -1.77 21.02
C ALA A 526 29.07 -0.78 22.11
N TYR A 527 27.95 -1.07 22.78
CA TYR A 527 27.48 -0.32 23.93
C TYR A 527 26.92 -1.30 24.99
N PRO A 528 27.26 -1.15 26.28
CA PRO A 528 28.24 -0.23 26.86
C PRO A 528 29.69 -0.61 26.47
N VAL A 529 30.64 0.35 26.36
CA VAL A 529 32.08 0.13 26.10
C VAL A 529 32.89 -0.17 27.38
N PRO A 530 33.25 -1.44 27.67
CA PRO A 530 33.94 -1.79 28.92
C PRO A 530 35.29 -1.10 29.06
N ASN A 531 35.65 -0.70 30.30
CA ASN A 531 36.93 -0.08 30.65
C ASN A 531 37.23 1.28 29.96
N ASP A 532 36.21 1.97 29.44
CA ASP A 532 36.33 3.33 28.90
C ASP A 532 35.61 4.34 29.82
N PRO A 533 36.19 5.51 30.16
CA PRO A 533 35.48 6.56 30.93
C PRO A 533 34.18 7.03 30.26
N ARG A 534 34.04 6.83 28.95
CA ARG A 534 32.87 7.19 28.16
C ARG A 534 31.85 6.05 28.02
N ASN A 535 32.06 4.92 28.70
CA ASN A 535 31.34 3.65 28.57
C ASN A 535 29.80 3.74 28.34
N TYR A 536 29.14 4.68 29.03
CA TYR A 536 27.68 4.85 29.00
C TYR A 536 27.18 6.03 28.16
N LEU A 537 28.06 6.70 27.41
CA LEU A 537 27.69 7.83 26.57
C LEU A 537 26.95 7.37 25.31
N ARG A 538 25.68 7.73 25.27
CA ARG A 538 24.78 7.62 24.12
C ARG A 538 23.72 8.69 24.18
N ILE A 539 23.06 9.00 23.08
CA ILE A 539 21.82 9.79 23.06
C ILE A 539 20.85 9.06 22.15
N ASN A 540 19.58 8.91 22.55
CA ASN A 540 18.53 8.33 21.72
C ASN A 540 17.40 9.34 21.46
N ARG A 541 16.41 8.97 20.63
CA ARG A 541 15.26 9.83 20.27
C ARG A 541 14.46 10.36 21.45
N ASN A 542 14.49 9.64 22.57
CA ASN A 542 13.80 10.08 23.78
C ASN A 542 14.61 11.08 24.58
N GLY A 543 15.83 11.46 24.15
CA GLY A 543 16.72 12.36 24.87
C GLY A 543 17.37 11.69 26.07
N SER A 544 17.32 10.35 26.15
CA SER A 544 17.89 9.59 27.25
C SER A 544 19.40 9.46 27.06
N SER A 545 20.16 9.63 28.14
CA SER A 545 21.63 9.51 28.15
C SER A 545 22.16 9.21 29.57
N HIS A 546 23.49 9.14 29.69
CA HIS A 546 24.25 9.15 30.93
C HIS A 546 25.29 10.29 30.83
N THR A 547 25.66 10.90 31.96
CA THR A 547 26.52 12.09 32.01
C THR A 547 28.02 11.84 31.77
N GLY A 548 28.43 10.62 31.40
CA GLY A 548 29.84 10.21 31.34
C GLY A 548 30.49 10.10 32.73
N SER A 549 31.81 9.88 32.78
CA SER A 549 32.53 9.67 34.04
C SER A 549 32.89 10.93 34.80
N ASP A 550 32.96 12.08 34.12
CA ASP A 550 33.39 13.37 34.65
C ASP A 550 32.92 14.51 33.74
N ALA A 551 33.12 15.76 34.17
CA ALA A 551 32.71 16.97 33.44
C ALA A 551 33.41 17.17 32.07
N ARG A 552 34.52 16.48 31.78
CA ARG A 552 35.19 16.51 30.46
C ARG A 552 34.60 15.48 29.48
N HIS A 553 33.77 14.58 29.99
CA HIS A 553 33.08 13.55 29.23
C HIS A 553 31.56 13.67 29.37
N ALA A 554 31.05 14.88 29.60
CA ALA A 554 29.64 15.19 29.64
C ALA A 554 28.95 14.86 28.31
N SER A 555 27.69 14.45 28.40
CA SER A 555 26.82 14.28 27.23
C SER A 555 26.33 15.64 26.72
N ILE A 556 26.37 15.86 25.40
CA ILE A 556 26.08 17.17 24.80
C ILE A 556 25.10 17.00 23.62
N MET A 557 24.00 17.74 23.65
CA MET A 557 23.17 18.01 22.49
C MET A 557 23.50 19.43 22.01
N ARG A 558 23.90 19.58 20.75
CA ARG A 558 24.25 20.86 20.15
C ARG A 558 23.21 21.24 19.12
N TRP A 559 22.75 22.49 19.15
CA TRP A 559 21.92 23.08 18.10
C TRP A 559 22.65 24.26 17.47
N THR A 560 22.68 24.36 16.15
CA THR A 560 23.32 25.47 15.43
C THR A 560 22.27 26.39 14.82
N ALA A 561 22.34 27.68 15.12
CA ALA A 561 21.38 28.66 14.63
C ALA A 561 21.45 28.80 13.10
N PRO A 562 20.36 28.54 12.36
CA PRO A 562 20.38 28.58 10.89
C PRO A 562 20.37 30.01 10.34
N ARG A 563 20.01 30.98 11.18
CA ARG A 563 19.92 32.42 10.85
C ARG A 563 19.93 33.24 12.15
N ASP A 564 19.92 34.56 12.02
CA ASP A 564 19.73 35.47 13.15
C ASP A 564 18.32 35.33 13.74
N LEU A 565 18.22 35.05 15.04
CA LEU A 565 16.97 34.73 15.73
C LEU A 565 16.94 35.28 17.15
N THR A 566 15.75 35.34 17.73
CA THR A 566 15.56 35.37 19.18
C THR A 566 14.74 34.15 19.54
N VAL A 567 15.24 33.31 20.44
CA VAL A 567 14.65 32.01 20.74
C VAL A 567 14.22 31.87 22.20
N ASN A 568 13.17 31.08 22.40
CA ASN A 568 12.75 30.59 23.71
C ASN A 568 13.11 29.10 23.78
N ILE A 569 13.72 28.68 24.88
CA ILE A 569 14.10 27.30 25.15
C ILE A 569 13.19 26.77 26.26
N THR A 570 12.63 25.60 26.04
CA THR A 570 11.87 24.87 27.05
C THR A 570 12.32 23.42 27.12
N GLY A 571 12.13 22.80 28.28
CA GLY A 571 12.46 21.38 28.47
C GLY A 571 12.71 21.09 29.94
N LYS A 572 12.84 19.81 30.26
CA LYS A 572 13.22 19.38 31.61
C LYS A 572 14.24 18.25 31.55
N ILE A 573 15.14 18.26 32.51
CA ILE A 573 15.99 17.11 32.81
C ILE A 573 15.22 16.25 33.80
N THR A 574 15.04 14.97 33.49
CA THR A 574 14.37 13.99 34.35
C THR A 574 15.29 12.80 34.60
N ARG A 575 15.58 12.50 35.86
CA ARG A 575 16.36 11.32 36.27
C ARG A 575 15.51 10.05 36.12
N HIS A 576 16.11 8.94 35.70
CA HIS A 576 15.38 7.67 35.49
C HIS A 576 14.85 7.09 36.82
N GLU A 577 13.70 6.42 36.79
CA GLU A 577 13.03 5.98 38.03
C GLU A 577 13.88 5.04 38.91
N GLY A 578 14.72 4.19 38.31
CA GLY A 578 15.62 3.30 39.04
C GLY A 578 16.80 3.97 39.75
N VAL A 579 17.06 5.25 39.45
CA VAL A 579 18.17 6.05 40.00
C VAL A 579 17.72 7.17 40.95
N VAL A 580 16.42 7.51 40.97
CA VAL A 580 15.89 8.55 41.87
C VAL A 580 16.16 8.17 43.32
N GLY A 581 16.76 9.11 44.08
CA GLY A 581 17.15 8.91 45.48
C GLY A 581 18.51 8.22 45.68
N LYS A 582 19.24 7.92 44.61
CA LYS A 582 20.63 7.40 44.63
C LYS A 582 21.59 8.40 43.99
N GLY A 583 22.90 8.25 44.21
CA GLY A 583 23.92 9.18 43.71
C GLY A 583 23.74 10.60 44.26
N ASP A 584 24.45 11.57 43.69
CA ASP A 584 24.30 13.00 44.03
C ASP A 584 23.57 13.80 42.93
N GLY A 585 23.30 13.19 41.78
CA GLY A 585 22.49 13.73 40.71
C GLY A 585 23.31 14.42 39.63
N VAL A 586 22.61 15.05 38.68
CA VAL A 586 23.24 15.59 37.47
C VAL A 586 23.17 17.12 37.45
N VAL A 587 24.08 17.75 36.71
CA VAL A 587 24.03 19.20 36.46
C VAL A 587 23.77 19.45 34.98
N GLY A 588 22.71 20.21 34.70
CA GLY A 588 22.37 20.66 33.36
C GLY A 588 22.87 22.07 33.11
N ARG A 589 23.48 22.31 31.95
CA ARG A 589 23.92 23.63 31.50
C ARG A 589 23.43 23.89 30.08
N VAL A 590 23.09 25.16 29.81
CA VAL A 590 22.86 25.68 28.46
C VAL A 590 23.93 26.73 28.21
N LEU A 591 24.78 26.50 27.21
CA LEU A 591 25.84 27.41 26.82
C LEU A 591 25.60 27.93 25.42
N VAL A 592 26.06 29.16 25.15
CA VAL A 592 26.04 29.73 23.81
C VAL A 592 27.45 30.08 23.36
N SER A 593 27.80 29.73 22.12
CA SER A 593 29.09 30.05 21.52
C SER A 593 29.45 31.53 21.70
N GLY A 594 30.64 31.80 22.24
CA GLY A 594 31.14 33.15 22.47
C GLY A 594 30.51 33.90 23.66
N ARG A 595 29.56 33.30 24.39
CA ARG A 595 28.90 33.91 25.57
C ARG A 595 28.97 33.07 26.84
N GLY A 596 29.38 31.81 26.76
CA GLY A 596 29.47 30.92 27.91
C GLY A 596 28.09 30.44 28.39
N ALA A 597 27.98 30.13 29.68
CA ALA A 597 26.77 29.56 30.27
C ALA A 597 25.67 30.61 30.48
N VAL A 598 24.51 30.38 29.88
CA VAL A 598 23.31 31.24 30.01
C VAL A 598 22.26 30.64 30.95
N LEU A 599 22.37 29.34 31.26
CA LEU A 599 21.57 28.66 32.28
C LEU A 599 22.39 27.51 32.87
N GLN A 600 22.29 27.32 34.18
CA GLN A 600 22.84 26.17 34.89
C GLN A 600 21.94 25.80 36.06
N GLN A 601 21.52 24.53 36.14
CA GLN A 601 20.72 24.03 37.25
C GLN A 601 21.12 22.58 37.58
N ALA A 602 21.19 22.28 38.87
CA ALA A 602 21.40 20.92 39.36
C ALA A 602 20.06 20.19 39.51
N VAL A 603 20.08 18.87 39.32
CA VAL A 603 18.98 17.94 39.63
C VAL A 603 19.44 17.01 40.76
N PRO A 604 19.60 17.52 41.99
CA PRO A 604 20.21 16.77 43.08
C PRO A 604 19.29 15.64 43.55
N ALA A 605 19.84 14.52 44.02
CA ALA A 605 19.04 13.55 44.75
C ALA A 605 18.39 14.20 46.00
N PRO A 606 17.11 13.94 46.32
CA PRO A 606 16.18 12.98 45.71
C PRO A 606 15.29 13.56 44.59
N SER A 607 15.58 14.76 44.09
CA SER A 607 14.78 15.42 43.05
C SER A 607 14.74 14.58 41.77
N LYS A 608 13.53 14.39 41.24
CA LYS A 608 13.30 13.60 40.02
C LYS A 608 13.56 14.43 38.75
N GLU A 609 13.23 15.71 38.77
CA GLU A 609 13.27 16.54 37.57
C GLU A 609 13.55 18.02 37.86
N GLN A 610 14.04 18.73 36.84
CA GLN A 610 14.31 20.15 36.88
C GLN A 610 14.00 20.80 35.52
N ALA A 611 13.27 21.91 35.53
CA ALA A 611 12.92 22.65 34.31
C ALA A 611 14.09 23.53 33.84
N MET A 612 14.40 23.46 32.55
CA MET A 612 15.52 24.17 31.91
C MET A 612 15.00 25.19 30.90
N ASN A 613 14.26 26.19 31.38
CA ASN A 613 13.57 27.17 30.53
C ASN A 613 14.37 28.49 30.42
N LEU A 614 14.48 29.02 29.21
CA LEU A 614 15.05 30.34 28.92
C LEU A 614 14.14 31.09 27.93
N ALA A 615 14.00 32.39 28.10
CA ALA A 615 13.22 33.22 27.20
C ALA A 615 14.09 34.32 26.57
N ASN A 616 13.74 34.70 25.34
CA ASN A 616 14.31 35.84 24.63
C ASN A 616 15.84 35.78 24.42
N LEU A 617 16.39 34.60 24.14
CA LEU A 617 17.80 34.42 23.85
C LEU A 617 18.10 34.83 22.40
N ALA A 618 18.74 35.97 22.19
CA ALA A 618 19.20 36.37 20.85
C ALA A 618 20.40 35.51 20.40
N VAL A 619 20.41 35.02 19.16
CA VAL A 619 21.49 34.24 18.53
C VAL A 619 21.73 34.71 17.10
N LYS A 620 22.96 34.58 16.61
CA LYS A 620 23.38 34.87 15.24
C LYS A 620 23.45 33.59 14.40
N ALA A 621 23.35 33.74 13.08
CA ALA A 621 23.59 32.64 12.16
C ALA A 621 24.95 31.97 12.45
N GLY A 622 24.96 30.65 12.68
CA GLY A 622 26.15 29.88 13.04
C GLY A 622 26.46 29.79 14.54
N ASP A 623 25.77 30.53 15.42
CA ASP A 623 25.91 30.35 16.86
C ASP A 623 25.48 28.95 17.28
N THR A 624 26.19 28.33 18.23
CA THR A 624 25.78 27.06 18.84
C THR A 624 25.11 27.28 20.18
N ILE A 625 24.03 26.54 20.44
CA ILE A 625 23.44 26.34 21.76
C ILE A 625 23.74 24.91 22.18
N ASP A 626 24.49 24.77 23.27
CA ASP A 626 24.96 23.50 23.79
C ASP A 626 24.22 23.14 25.08
N PHE A 627 23.47 22.04 25.03
CA PHE A 627 22.78 21.44 26.16
C PHE A 627 23.69 20.36 26.76
N VAL A 628 24.43 20.74 27.79
CA VAL A 628 25.43 19.89 28.43
C VAL A 628 24.84 19.30 29.71
N VAL A 629 24.98 17.98 29.89
CA VAL A 629 24.64 17.33 31.15
C VAL A 629 25.86 16.57 31.66
N GLU A 630 26.35 17.03 32.81
CA GLU A 630 27.56 16.56 33.49
C GLU A 630 27.21 15.87 34.82
N PRO A 631 28.06 14.95 35.31
CA PRO A 631 27.83 14.26 36.56
C PRO A 631 28.00 15.23 37.74
N GLY A 632 27.52 14.80 38.91
CA GLY A 632 27.82 15.47 40.17
C GLY A 632 29.29 15.29 40.59
N LYS A 633 29.53 15.24 41.89
CA LYS A 633 30.81 14.81 42.47
C LYS A 633 31.01 13.30 42.30
N ASP A 634 29.93 12.53 42.26
CA ASP A 634 29.89 11.11 41.91
C ASP A 634 29.24 10.97 40.51
N ASN A 635 29.61 9.93 39.78
CA ASN A 635 29.03 9.60 38.46
C ASN A 635 28.09 8.38 38.51
N SER A 636 27.83 7.86 39.71
CA SER A 636 26.94 6.74 39.93
C SER A 636 25.47 7.18 39.87
N PHE A 637 24.64 6.42 39.18
CA PHE A 637 23.17 6.63 39.12
C PHE A 637 22.75 7.95 38.42
N ASP A 638 23.44 8.29 37.33
CA ASP A 638 23.25 9.55 36.58
C ASP A 638 22.52 9.41 35.24
N SER A 639 21.80 8.31 35.05
CA SER A 639 20.93 8.16 33.89
C SER A 639 19.80 9.19 33.90
N TYR A 640 19.65 9.92 32.80
CA TYR A 640 18.69 10.99 32.67
C TYR A 640 18.01 11.00 31.30
N THR A 641 17.01 11.87 31.18
CA THR A 641 16.33 12.23 29.94
C THR A 641 16.20 13.74 29.83
N TRP A 642 16.51 14.32 28.67
CA TRP A 642 16.25 15.73 28.36
C TRP A 642 15.83 15.90 26.89
N GLN A 643 14.66 16.51 26.68
CA GLN A 643 14.10 16.79 25.36
C GLN A 643 13.90 18.31 25.20
N PRO A 644 14.95 19.06 24.84
CA PRO A 644 14.81 20.50 24.64
C PRO A 644 13.94 20.83 23.42
N GLU A 645 13.17 21.91 23.54
CA GLU A 645 12.45 22.54 22.45
C GLU A 645 12.83 24.02 22.35
N ILE A 646 13.32 24.41 21.18
CA ILE A 646 13.69 25.79 20.86
C ILE A 646 12.58 26.37 19.97
N ARG A 647 12.07 27.56 20.28
CA ARG A 647 11.04 28.25 19.49
C ARG A 647 11.51 29.63 19.09
N ASP A 648 11.26 30.03 17.85
CA ASP A 648 11.42 31.42 17.44
C ASP A 648 10.42 32.29 18.24
N ALA A 649 10.94 33.27 18.98
CA ALA A 649 10.14 34.16 19.81
C ALA A 649 9.20 35.06 18.99
N LYS A 650 9.55 35.33 17.72
CA LYS A 650 8.74 36.15 16.80
C LYS A 650 7.75 35.32 15.99
N ASN A 651 8.04 34.03 15.75
CA ASN A 651 7.15 33.13 15.04
C ASN A 651 7.10 31.75 15.73
N PRO A 652 6.20 31.54 16.70
CA PRO A 652 6.13 30.29 17.48
C PRO A 652 5.85 29.02 16.67
N GLN A 653 5.45 29.13 15.40
CA GLN A 653 5.30 27.98 14.49
C GLN A 653 6.66 27.43 14.04
N VAL A 654 7.70 28.28 14.03
CA VAL A 654 9.08 27.87 13.77
C VAL A 654 9.66 27.35 15.09
N ARG A 655 9.82 26.04 15.18
CA ARG A 655 10.34 25.35 16.35
C ARG A 655 11.31 24.25 15.97
N TRP A 656 12.28 24.04 16.84
CA TRP A 656 13.20 22.91 16.80
C TRP A 656 12.94 22.04 18.02
N ASN A 657 12.18 20.97 17.82
CA ASN A 657 11.81 20.03 18.86
C ASN A 657 12.68 18.78 18.73
N PHE A 658 13.50 18.51 19.76
CA PHE A 658 14.46 17.42 19.79
C PHE A 658 13.84 16.09 19.33
N THR A 659 12.73 15.64 19.91
CA THR A 659 12.16 14.32 19.64
C THR A 659 11.67 14.16 18.21
N SER A 660 11.05 15.21 17.65
CA SER A 660 10.53 15.17 16.28
C SER A 660 11.62 15.30 15.22
N GLN A 661 12.75 15.94 15.55
CA GLN A 661 13.85 16.23 14.64
C GLN A 661 15.10 15.38 14.89
N TYR A 662 15.05 14.51 15.90
CA TYR A 662 16.13 13.57 16.16
C TYR A 662 16.33 12.66 14.96
N GLY A 663 17.54 12.69 14.41
CA GLY A 663 17.89 11.98 13.17
C GLY A 663 19.26 11.35 13.24
N GLY A 664 19.45 10.33 12.41
CA GLY A 664 20.73 9.67 12.18
C GLY A 664 21.66 10.51 11.29
N PRO A 665 22.72 9.87 10.75
CA PRO A 665 23.70 10.50 9.88
C PRO A 665 23.07 11.33 8.76
N ALA A 666 23.67 12.47 8.43
CA ALA A 666 23.30 13.24 7.25
C ALA A 666 23.71 12.46 5.98
N ASP A 667 22.81 11.61 5.49
CA ASP A 667 22.98 10.99 4.18
C ASP A 667 22.47 11.96 3.11
N VAL A 668 23.37 12.80 2.60
CA VAL A 668 23.02 13.79 1.59
C VAL A 668 23.27 13.18 0.22
N ALA A 669 22.20 12.98 -0.54
CA ALA A 669 22.27 12.52 -1.91
C ALA A 669 23.22 13.41 -2.73
N SER A 670 24.08 12.77 -3.52
CA SER A 670 24.98 13.45 -4.44
C SER A 670 24.19 14.28 -5.46
N PRO A 671 24.82 15.31 -6.07
CA PRO A 671 24.20 16.09 -7.14
C PRO A 671 23.61 15.23 -8.25
N TRP A 672 24.29 14.15 -8.61
CA TRP A 672 23.85 13.21 -9.64
C TRP A 672 22.66 12.35 -9.21
N GLN A 673 22.62 11.89 -7.95
CA GLN A 673 21.45 11.21 -7.39
C GLN A 673 20.23 12.13 -7.36
N ASN A 674 20.41 13.39 -6.93
CA ASN A 674 19.34 14.40 -6.98
C ASN A 674 18.83 14.65 -8.40
N TYR A 675 19.72 14.65 -9.39
CA TYR A 675 19.32 14.83 -10.79
C TYR A 675 18.60 13.60 -11.35
N ALA A 676 19.06 12.39 -11.02
CA ALA A 676 18.37 11.16 -11.37
C ALA A 676 16.96 11.14 -10.77
N GLN A 677 16.82 11.47 -9.49
CA GLN A 677 15.52 11.62 -8.83
C GLN A 677 14.66 12.67 -9.55
N ALA A 678 15.19 13.85 -9.84
CA ALA A 678 14.45 14.90 -10.55
C ALA A 678 13.90 14.43 -11.90
N LEU A 679 14.62 13.58 -12.64
CA LEU A 679 14.12 12.98 -13.89
C LEU A 679 12.96 12.01 -13.65
N LEU A 680 13.01 11.20 -12.58
CA LEU A 680 11.93 10.30 -12.16
C LEU A 680 10.66 11.06 -11.69
N GLU A 681 10.78 12.34 -11.40
CA GLU A 681 9.66 13.21 -11.00
C GLU A 681 9.04 14.00 -12.15
N THR A 682 9.63 13.92 -13.35
CA THR A 682 9.14 14.69 -14.49
C THR A 682 7.76 14.19 -14.96
N ASN A 683 6.99 15.11 -15.53
CA ASN A 683 5.73 14.74 -16.19
C ASN A 683 5.95 13.77 -17.35
N GLU A 684 7.10 13.83 -18.02
CA GLU A 684 7.42 12.90 -19.11
C GLU A 684 7.59 11.46 -18.61
N PHE A 685 8.11 11.28 -17.39
CA PHE A 685 8.19 9.97 -16.77
C PHE A 685 6.85 9.50 -16.18
N LEU A 686 6.12 10.41 -15.52
CA LEU A 686 4.93 10.08 -14.75
C LEU A 686 3.62 10.08 -15.56
N PHE A 687 3.65 10.40 -16.85
CA PHE A 687 2.47 10.46 -17.71
C PHE A 687 2.71 9.75 -19.04
N VAL A 688 1.65 9.12 -19.56
CA VAL A 688 1.56 8.73 -20.97
C VAL A 688 1.14 9.96 -21.76
N ASP A 689 1.92 10.32 -22.77
CA ASP A 689 1.74 11.49 -23.65
C ASP A 689 1.64 11.09 -25.13
#